data_AF-A0A2S2Q3A8-F1
#
_entry.id   AF-A0A2S2Q3A8-F1
#
_cell.length_a   1.000
_cell.length_b   1.000
_cell.length_c   1.000
_cell.angle_alpha   90.00
_cell.angle_beta   90.00
_cell.angle_gamma   90.00
#
_symmetry.space_group_name_H-M   'P 1'
#
loop_
_entity.id
_entity.type
_entity.pdbx_description
1 polymer ?
#
loop_
_entity_poly.entity_id
_entity_poly.type
_entity_poly.pdbx_seq_one_letter_code
_entity_poly.pdbx_strand_id
1 'polypeptide(L)'
;MATESTPLTRTDDVTPVSGSQYVSLSKHEAVHAPTCLKPRCCVYAASLSLLLMVVIVGTSYYLDHGQSINIQPTVVPTVDTLLMLNWPLQDEATATSIIQKTVINATGDDLILAMEGGYKSLKAKEDLEKNFPTIDDGTPSYRHQQVMKSGPESIRIARNGYVENVATEKLRETLNVTKDTDAMILVDNNVTTVFNSSECASPDPVICPLRSRYRTVEGSCNNVMEPRKGAALTPFRRQLPADYSDGVWKPRRATDGSELPSAKQVSEDVHRESYEEDHDFTVMLAVWGQFMDHDITATALSRGHNGSSISCCGNSAGNVTHPECFPVIANGSGGKCDGKCMEFVRSSPASTCGFGPREQLNQASSYLDGSTVYGNTQTLQNDLRSWTGGRMKVFISEHGEQLLPPNKDPRDGCNEKSEMEKGRYCFLSGDARANENMHLTTLHLIMIRQHNMIADKLSSLNPHWEDEQVFQETRHIVTAQIQHITYNEFLPILLGDNLMDHLNLYPQKTGYWNGYNSSVDPSINNNFATAAFRFAHTLIPSMMKFLRDDDSNPEYVEMRKMLFNPYKLYSCGGVDSVIRGAMNTSAGKSDAFFTPEITRHLFEKNHGNKHTKRQCGLDLVALNIQRGRDHGLPGYPQWRRLCGFPRPQS
;
A
#
# COMPACT_ATOMS: atom_id res chain seq x y z
N MET A 1 21.50 23.55 -33.04
CA MET A 1 22.70 23.44 -32.20
C MET A 1 22.84 24.74 -31.42
N ALA A 2 22.31 24.76 -30.20
CA ALA A 2 22.53 25.74 -29.15
C ALA A 2 21.88 25.13 -27.90
N THR A 3 22.71 24.63 -26.99
CA THR A 3 22.32 23.94 -25.77
C THR A 3 22.34 24.94 -24.63
N GLU A 4 21.18 25.24 -24.05
CA GLU A 4 21.10 25.88 -22.73
C GLU A 4 20.99 24.79 -21.67
N SER A 5 22.12 24.54 -21.01
CA SER A 5 22.26 23.70 -19.83
C SER A 5 22.25 24.59 -18.60
N THR A 6 21.28 24.40 -17.70
CA THR A 6 21.27 25.02 -16.37
C THR A 6 21.95 24.06 -15.37
N PRO A 7 23.06 24.43 -14.72
CA PRO A 7 23.64 23.62 -13.66
C PRO A 7 23.02 23.98 -12.31
N LEU A 8 22.37 23.01 -11.67
CA LEU A 8 22.17 23.01 -10.22
C LEU A 8 23.27 22.17 -9.60
N THR A 9 24.41 22.78 -9.30
CA THR A 9 25.33 22.32 -8.24
C THR A 9 26.24 23.48 -7.88
N ARG A 10 26.25 23.81 -6.59
CA ARG A 10 27.12 24.80 -5.99
C ARG A 10 28.50 24.18 -5.87
N THR A 11 29.50 24.84 -6.44
CA THR A 11 30.92 24.60 -6.14
C THR A 11 31.20 24.98 -4.69
N ASP A 12 32.11 24.26 -4.04
CA ASP A 12 33.35 24.88 -3.55
C ASP A 12 34.31 23.79 -3.05
N ASP A 13 35.42 23.67 -3.77
CA ASP A 13 36.70 23.12 -3.30
C ASP A 13 37.28 24.04 -2.22
N VAL A 14 37.58 23.53 -1.04
CA VAL A 14 38.65 24.09 -0.17
C VAL A 14 39.37 22.96 0.56
N THR A 15 40.66 22.78 0.24
CA THR A 15 41.63 21.94 0.95
C THR A 15 42.05 22.52 2.33
N PRO A 16 42.61 21.71 3.24
CA PRO A 16 42.58 21.97 4.69
C PRO A 16 43.76 22.79 5.21
N VAL A 17 43.51 23.63 6.22
CA VAL A 17 44.57 24.24 7.05
C VAL A 17 44.23 24.10 8.54
N SER A 18 45.25 23.62 9.26
CA SER A 18 45.39 23.41 10.70
C SER A 18 45.26 24.68 11.55
N GLY A 19 44.76 24.55 12.78
CA GLY A 19 45.35 25.24 13.94
C GLY A 19 44.43 26.02 14.89
N SER A 20 44.20 25.44 16.08
CA SER A 20 44.02 26.12 17.41
C SER A 20 42.76 27.00 17.60
N GLN A 21 42.16 27.23 18.77
CA GLN A 21 42.15 26.76 20.16
C GLN A 21 41.04 27.59 20.87
N TYR A 22 40.41 27.04 21.93
CA TYR A 22 39.60 27.76 22.96
C TYR A 22 38.21 28.31 22.53
N VAL A 23 37.10 28.27 23.29
CA VAL A 23 36.79 28.04 24.72
C VAL A 23 35.41 27.35 24.82
N SER A 24 35.30 26.36 25.72
CA SER A 24 34.04 25.80 26.23
C SER A 24 33.40 26.76 27.25
N LEU A 25 32.11 27.08 27.09
CA LEU A 25 31.31 27.73 28.12
C LEU A 25 30.12 26.88 28.53
N SER A 26 30.37 26.16 29.62
CA SER A 26 29.51 25.75 30.73
C SER A 26 27.98 25.85 30.59
N LYS A 27 27.35 24.67 30.76
CA LYS A 27 25.97 24.51 31.24
C LYS A 27 25.86 24.97 32.70
N HIS A 28 24.77 25.63 33.02
CA HIS A 28 24.36 26.00 34.37
C HIS A 28 24.03 24.75 35.21
N GLU A 29 24.78 24.55 36.30
CA GLU A 29 24.43 23.65 37.39
C GLU A 29 23.49 24.36 38.39
N ALA A 30 22.41 23.66 38.76
CA ALA A 30 21.51 24.06 39.83
C ALA A 30 22.11 23.61 41.18
N VAL A 31 22.24 24.57 42.10
CA VAL A 31 22.75 24.36 43.46
C VAL A 31 21.66 23.70 44.33
N HIS A 32 21.97 22.52 44.86
CA HIS A 32 21.22 21.90 45.97
C HIS A 32 21.89 22.22 47.32
N ALA A 33 21.08 22.63 48.29
CA ALA A 33 21.48 22.88 49.67
C ALA A 33 21.66 21.55 50.45
N PRO A 34 22.57 21.47 51.44
CA PRO A 34 22.81 20.24 52.18
C PRO A 34 21.93 20.18 53.44
N THR A 35 21.33 19.02 53.70
CA THR A 35 20.86 18.64 55.04
C THR A 35 21.50 17.32 55.47
N CYS A 36 21.96 17.31 56.72
CA CYS A 36 22.70 16.27 57.42
C CYS A 36 22.09 14.86 57.33
N LEU A 37 22.96 13.83 57.27
CA LEU A 37 22.82 12.56 58.03
C LEU A 37 24.12 11.72 57.93
N LYS A 38 24.75 11.44 59.07
CA LYS A 38 25.61 10.24 59.32
C LYS A 38 24.73 9.16 59.99
N PRO A 39 25.12 7.88 60.11
CA PRO A 39 26.07 7.06 59.36
C PRO A 39 25.42 5.72 58.90
N ARG A 40 25.33 5.45 57.59
CA ARG A 40 24.89 4.13 57.08
C ARG A 40 25.76 3.57 55.93
N CYS A 41 26.93 4.14 55.66
CA CYS A 41 27.75 3.77 54.50
C CYS A 41 28.32 2.34 54.54
N CYS A 42 28.50 1.72 55.71
CA CYS A 42 29.14 0.40 55.77
C CYS A 42 28.21 -0.76 55.35
N VAL A 43 26.89 -0.61 55.53
CA VAL A 43 25.92 -1.65 55.14
C VAL A 43 25.70 -1.64 53.62
N TYR A 44 25.69 -0.46 53.00
CA TYR A 44 25.57 -0.32 51.55
C TYR A 44 26.81 -0.78 50.80
N ALA A 45 28.02 -0.52 51.34
CA ALA A 45 29.25 -1.03 50.74
C ALA A 45 29.30 -2.58 50.76
N ALA A 46 28.93 -3.19 51.89
CA ALA A 46 28.91 -4.65 52.02
C ALA A 46 27.88 -5.32 51.09
N SER A 47 26.70 -4.71 50.93
CA SER A 47 25.67 -5.22 50.02
C SER A 47 26.03 -5.03 48.55
N LEU A 48 26.72 -3.94 48.18
CA LEU A 48 27.24 -3.74 46.82
C LEU A 48 28.33 -4.77 46.48
N SER A 49 29.24 -5.07 47.41
CA SER A 49 30.28 -6.08 47.21
C SER A 49 29.69 -7.49 47.08
N LEU A 50 28.64 -7.82 47.85
CA LEU A 50 27.96 -9.10 47.72
C LEU A 50 27.26 -9.24 46.36
N LEU A 51 26.61 -8.16 45.89
CA LEU A 51 25.95 -8.13 44.59
C LEU A 51 26.96 -8.29 43.45
N LEU A 52 28.12 -7.63 43.54
CA LEU A 52 29.20 -7.75 42.56
C LEU A 52 29.74 -9.18 42.49
N MET A 53 29.91 -9.83 43.65
CA MET A 53 30.36 -11.23 43.72
C MET A 53 29.32 -12.18 43.13
N VAL A 54 28.03 -11.96 43.38
CA VAL A 54 26.96 -12.77 42.76
C VAL A 54 26.94 -12.61 41.25
N VAL A 55 27.14 -11.39 40.74
CA VAL A 55 27.23 -11.15 39.28
C VAL A 55 28.46 -11.83 38.69
N ILE A 56 29.64 -11.71 39.31
CA ILE A 56 30.88 -12.33 38.82
C ILE A 56 30.80 -13.86 38.85
N VAL A 57 30.25 -14.44 39.92
CA VAL A 57 30.05 -15.89 40.02
C VAL A 57 28.98 -16.36 39.04
N GLY A 58 27.89 -15.60 38.86
CA GLY A 58 26.84 -15.90 37.90
C GLY A 58 27.32 -15.85 36.45
N THR A 59 28.12 -14.85 36.07
CA THR A 59 28.71 -14.77 34.73
C THR A 59 29.78 -15.82 34.52
N SER A 60 30.61 -16.12 35.53
CA SER A 60 31.61 -17.20 35.43
C SER A 60 30.96 -18.57 35.31
N TYR A 61 29.89 -18.85 36.07
CA TYR A 61 29.11 -20.08 35.94
C TYR A 61 28.42 -20.18 34.58
N TYR A 62 27.87 -19.08 34.05
CA TYR A 62 27.27 -19.06 32.72
C TYR A 62 28.30 -19.25 31.60
N LEU A 63 29.52 -18.72 31.75
CA LEU A 63 30.60 -18.93 30.78
C LEU A 63 31.18 -20.35 30.84
N ASP A 64 31.20 -20.98 32.01
CA ASP A 64 31.78 -22.32 32.23
C ASP A 64 30.77 -23.46 31.98
N HIS A 65 29.46 -23.19 32.15
CA HIS A 65 28.38 -24.18 31.98
C HIS A 65 27.36 -23.80 30.88
N GLY A 66 27.54 -22.67 30.20
CA GLY A 66 26.78 -22.34 29.01
C GLY A 66 27.18 -23.29 27.89
N GLN A 67 26.29 -24.21 27.54
CA GLN A 67 26.45 -25.03 26.35
C GLN A 67 26.70 -24.11 25.16
N SER A 68 27.92 -24.15 24.62
CA SER A 68 28.23 -23.56 23.33
C SER A 68 27.40 -24.31 22.29
N ILE A 69 26.20 -23.81 21.99
CA ILE A 69 25.51 -24.19 20.76
C ILE A 69 26.40 -23.66 19.66
N ASN A 70 27.14 -24.56 19.03
CA ASN A 70 27.93 -24.28 17.85
C ASN A 70 26.95 -24.07 16.70
N ILE A 71 26.31 -22.90 16.69
CA ILE A 71 25.54 -22.42 15.54
C ILE A 71 26.60 -22.11 14.50
N GLN A 72 26.80 -23.03 13.55
CA GLN A 72 27.50 -22.69 12.32
C GLN A 72 26.88 -21.37 11.83
N PRO A 73 27.67 -20.37 11.41
CA PRO A 73 27.11 -19.17 10.80
C PRO A 73 26.36 -19.63 9.56
N THR A 74 25.05 -19.81 9.70
CA THR A 74 24.14 -19.93 8.57
C THR A 74 24.44 -18.71 7.73
N VAL A 75 24.90 -18.93 6.49
CA VAL A 75 25.15 -17.87 5.51
C VAL A 75 23.94 -16.96 5.57
N VAL A 76 24.08 -15.82 6.26
CA VAL A 76 23.01 -14.84 6.36
C VAL A 76 22.93 -14.33 4.94
N PRO A 77 21.80 -14.52 4.26
CA PRO A 77 21.75 -14.12 2.88
C PRO A 77 21.88 -12.61 2.82
N THR A 78 22.99 -12.15 2.26
CA THR A 78 23.27 -10.73 2.03
C THR A 78 22.61 -10.29 0.74
N VAL A 79 22.58 -8.97 0.52
CA VAL A 79 22.20 -8.35 -0.76
C VAL A 79 22.94 -8.99 -1.95
N ASP A 80 24.15 -9.52 -1.72
CA ASP A 80 24.94 -10.25 -2.74
C ASP A 80 24.18 -11.40 -3.40
N THR A 81 23.27 -12.06 -2.67
CA THR A 81 22.44 -13.13 -3.26
C THR A 81 21.53 -12.58 -4.35
N LEU A 82 20.98 -11.38 -4.15
CA LEU A 82 20.11 -10.71 -5.12
C LEU A 82 20.90 -10.22 -6.34
N LEU A 83 22.17 -9.82 -6.14
CA LEU A 83 23.08 -9.40 -7.21
C LEU A 83 23.49 -10.56 -8.15
N MET A 84 23.29 -11.81 -7.73
CA MET A 84 23.58 -13.00 -8.56
C MET A 84 22.38 -13.42 -9.44
N LEU A 85 21.21 -12.79 -9.28
CA LEU A 85 20.02 -13.12 -10.05
C LEU A 85 20.03 -12.43 -11.42
N ASN A 86 19.40 -13.06 -12.41
CA ASN A 86 19.15 -12.44 -13.71
C ASN A 86 17.88 -11.60 -13.66
N TRP A 87 18.03 -10.29 -13.83
CA TRP A 87 16.93 -9.32 -13.80
C TRP A 87 16.48 -8.92 -15.22
N PRO A 88 15.18 -8.64 -15.45
CA PRO A 88 14.07 -8.83 -14.52
C PRO A 88 13.79 -10.32 -14.25
N LEU A 89 13.35 -10.65 -13.04
CA LEU A 89 12.98 -12.02 -12.68
C LEU A 89 11.84 -12.51 -13.58
N GLN A 90 12.02 -13.70 -14.14
CA GLN A 90 11.00 -14.36 -14.94
C GLN A 90 9.87 -14.86 -14.04
N ASP A 91 8.63 -14.68 -14.49
CA ASP A 91 7.49 -15.25 -13.78
C ASP A 91 7.58 -16.77 -13.80
N GLU A 92 7.37 -17.37 -12.63
CA GLU A 92 7.15 -18.80 -12.60
C GLU A 92 5.76 -19.07 -13.15
N ALA A 93 5.71 -19.68 -14.32
CA ALA A 93 4.48 -20.20 -14.89
C ALA A 93 3.74 -21.06 -13.84
N THR A 94 2.41 -20.99 -13.84
CA THR A 94 1.46 -21.71 -12.95
C THR A 94 1.86 -23.17 -12.72
N ALA A 95 2.76 -23.39 -11.76
CA ALA A 95 3.42 -24.66 -11.46
C ALA A 95 3.54 -25.56 -12.70
N THR A 96 4.21 -25.12 -13.77
CA THR A 96 4.60 -25.99 -14.89
C THR A 96 6.06 -26.40 -14.74
N SER A 97 6.43 -26.96 -13.60
CA SER A 97 7.68 -27.73 -13.51
C SER A 97 7.46 -29.10 -14.15
N ILE A 98 7.55 -29.18 -15.49
CA ILE A 98 8.08 -30.25 -16.38
C ILE A 98 7.85 -31.75 -16.05
N ILE A 99 7.14 -32.14 -15.00
CA ILE A 99 7.00 -33.52 -14.54
C ILE A 99 5.52 -33.93 -14.62
N GLN A 100 5.19 -34.67 -15.68
CA GLN A 100 3.97 -35.48 -15.85
C GLN A 100 2.62 -34.83 -15.46
N LYS A 101 2.22 -33.73 -16.12
CA LYS A 101 0.82 -33.28 -16.04
C LYS A 101 -0.07 -34.22 -16.85
N THR A 102 -1.08 -34.81 -16.21
CA THR A 102 -2.20 -35.41 -16.96
C THR A 102 -2.95 -34.27 -17.65
N VAL A 103 -3.06 -34.34 -18.97
CA VAL A 103 -3.78 -33.36 -19.76
C VAL A 103 -5.23 -33.82 -19.87
N ILE A 104 -6.15 -32.96 -19.46
CA ILE A 104 -7.60 -33.22 -19.56
C ILE A 104 -8.19 -32.19 -20.50
N ASN A 105 -8.84 -32.66 -21.56
CA ASN A 105 -9.51 -31.78 -22.52
C ASN A 105 -10.94 -31.53 -22.05
N ALA A 106 -11.28 -30.26 -21.81
CA ALA A 106 -12.66 -29.87 -21.58
C ALA A 106 -13.42 -29.82 -22.92
N THR A 107 -14.61 -30.43 -22.97
CA THR A 107 -15.48 -30.34 -24.15
C THR A 107 -16.19 -28.99 -24.19
N GLY A 108 -16.72 -28.58 -25.36
CA GLY A 108 -17.50 -27.35 -25.47
C GLY A 108 -18.70 -27.30 -24.52
N ASP A 109 -19.36 -28.44 -24.30
CA ASP A 109 -20.49 -28.56 -23.37
C ASP A 109 -20.05 -28.37 -21.91
N ASP A 110 -18.89 -28.88 -21.51
CA ASP A 110 -18.34 -28.68 -20.16
C ASP A 110 -18.13 -27.19 -19.86
N LEU A 111 -17.64 -26.44 -20.85
CA LEU A 111 -17.38 -25.00 -20.74
C LEU A 111 -18.68 -24.19 -20.65
N ILE A 112 -19.69 -24.54 -21.47
CA ILE A 112 -21.01 -23.91 -21.44
C ILE A 112 -21.66 -24.13 -20.08
N LEU A 113 -21.71 -25.37 -19.59
CA LEU A 113 -22.32 -25.71 -18.29
C LEU A 113 -21.61 -25.01 -17.12
N ALA A 114 -20.28 -24.93 -17.16
CA ALA A 114 -19.49 -24.20 -16.17
C ALA A 114 -19.86 -22.71 -16.15
N MET A 115 -19.95 -22.07 -17.31
CA MET A 115 -20.27 -20.65 -17.44
C MET A 115 -21.73 -20.34 -17.08
N GLU A 116 -22.69 -21.16 -17.49
CA GLU A 116 -24.09 -21.05 -17.03
C GLU A 116 -24.18 -21.12 -15.51
N GLY A 117 -23.40 -22.01 -14.90
CA GLY A 117 -23.25 -22.11 -13.46
C GLY A 117 -22.66 -20.84 -12.82
N GLY A 118 -21.66 -20.23 -13.45
CA GLY A 118 -21.09 -18.95 -13.03
C GLY A 118 -22.10 -17.81 -13.06
N TYR A 119 -22.80 -17.61 -14.18
CA TYR A 119 -23.84 -16.58 -14.31
C TYR A 119 -25.02 -16.79 -13.36
N LYS A 120 -25.44 -18.05 -13.13
CA LYS A 120 -26.46 -18.39 -12.13
C LYS A 120 -26.02 -17.98 -10.72
N SER A 121 -24.77 -18.23 -10.35
CA SER A 121 -24.21 -17.82 -9.05
C SER A 121 -24.06 -16.31 -8.92
N LEU A 122 -23.71 -15.59 -10.00
CA LEU A 122 -23.66 -14.13 -10.00
C LEU A 122 -25.05 -13.55 -9.72
N LYS A 123 -26.09 -14.05 -10.40
CA LYS A 123 -27.48 -13.62 -10.16
C LYS A 123 -27.90 -13.84 -8.71
N ALA A 124 -27.58 -15.01 -8.14
CA ALA A 124 -27.88 -15.32 -6.74
C ALA A 124 -27.17 -14.38 -5.76
N LYS A 125 -25.90 -14.03 -6.04
CA LYS A 125 -25.13 -13.04 -5.27
C LYS A 125 -25.78 -11.65 -5.35
N GLU A 126 -26.16 -11.18 -6.53
CA GLU A 126 -26.80 -9.88 -6.71
C GLU A 126 -28.19 -9.79 -6.04
N ASP A 127 -28.95 -10.88 -6.06
CA ASP A 127 -30.22 -10.97 -5.34
C ASP A 127 -30.03 -10.95 -3.82
N LEU A 128 -28.97 -11.59 -3.31
CA LEU A 128 -28.57 -11.52 -1.89
C LEU A 128 -28.19 -10.08 -1.49
N GLU A 129 -27.37 -9.42 -2.30
CA GLU A 129 -26.83 -8.08 -2.02
C GLU A 129 -27.90 -7.00 -1.85
N LYS A 130 -29.08 -7.15 -2.47
CA LYS A 130 -30.19 -6.18 -2.36
C LYS A 130 -30.65 -5.95 -0.92
N ASN A 131 -30.60 -6.98 -0.09
CA ASN A 131 -31.04 -6.93 1.31
C ASN A 131 -29.91 -7.32 2.29
N PHE A 132 -28.66 -7.35 1.81
CA PHE A 132 -27.54 -7.75 2.64
C PHE A 132 -27.14 -6.61 3.60
N PRO A 133 -26.80 -6.91 4.86
CA PRO A 133 -26.41 -5.89 5.83
C PRO A 133 -25.20 -5.07 5.38
N THR A 134 -25.32 -3.75 5.54
CA THR A 134 -24.23 -2.79 5.32
C THR A 134 -23.56 -2.42 6.63
N ILE A 135 -22.37 -1.84 6.55
CA ILE A 135 -21.66 -1.32 7.73
C ILE A 135 -22.15 0.10 8.03
N ASP A 136 -22.44 0.39 9.30
CA ASP A 136 -22.79 1.72 9.78
C ASP A 136 -21.71 2.76 9.44
N ASP A 137 -22.18 3.91 8.93
CA ASP A 137 -21.34 5.06 8.59
C ASP A 137 -20.53 5.53 9.80
N GLY A 138 -19.27 5.92 9.55
CA GLY A 138 -18.39 6.47 10.58
C GLY A 138 -17.78 5.45 11.54
N THR A 139 -18.04 4.15 11.36
CA THR A 139 -17.27 3.10 12.05
C THR A 139 -15.85 2.95 11.45
N PRO A 140 -14.87 2.43 12.22
CA PRO A 140 -13.54 2.10 11.68
C PRO A 140 -13.59 1.18 10.45
N SER A 141 -14.44 0.15 10.49
CA SER A 141 -14.67 -0.76 9.36
C SER A 141 -15.23 -0.06 8.12
N TYR A 142 -16.16 0.90 8.29
CA TYR A 142 -16.67 1.70 7.18
C TYR A 142 -15.56 2.50 6.53
N ARG A 143 -14.74 3.20 7.32
CA ARG A 143 -13.59 3.98 6.82
C ARG A 143 -12.60 3.11 6.06
N HIS A 144 -12.25 1.94 6.58
CA HIS A 144 -11.37 1.00 5.89
C HIS A 144 -11.94 0.55 4.54
N GLN A 145 -13.25 0.24 4.45
CA GLN A 145 -13.85 -0.07 3.15
C GLN A 145 -13.82 1.15 2.21
N GLN A 146 -13.98 2.39 2.72
CA GLN A 146 -13.89 3.60 1.90
C GLN A 146 -12.47 3.86 1.35
N VAL A 147 -11.41 3.59 2.10
CA VAL A 147 -10.02 3.62 1.60
C VAL A 147 -9.90 2.74 0.35
N MET A 148 -10.40 1.51 0.44
CA MET A 148 -10.25 0.50 -0.60
C MET A 148 -11.39 0.53 -1.62
N LYS A 149 -12.10 1.65 -1.78
CA LYS A 149 -13.32 1.67 -2.60
C LYS A 149 -13.08 1.39 -4.07
N SER A 150 -13.98 0.62 -4.64
CA SER A 150 -14.01 0.33 -6.07
C SER A 150 -14.75 1.43 -6.81
N GLY A 151 -14.15 1.93 -7.88
CA GLY A 151 -14.85 2.75 -8.87
C GLY A 151 -15.94 1.95 -9.60
N PRO A 152 -16.89 2.62 -10.27
CA PRO A 152 -17.99 1.97 -10.97
C PRO A 152 -17.51 0.92 -11.98
N GLU A 153 -16.42 1.20 -12.68
CA GLU A 153 -15.93 0.32 -13.73
C GLU A 153 -15.19 -0.90 -13.20
N SER A 154 -14.53 -0.76 -12.05
CA SER A 154 -14.01 -1.89 -11.28
C SER A 154 -15.12 -2.82 -10.81
N ILE A 155 -16.25 -2.28 -10.34
CA ILE A 155 -17.43 -3.07 -9.94
C ILE A 155 -18.00 -3.82 -11.15
N ARG A 156 -18.05 -3.17 -12.33
CA ARG A 156 -18.51 -3.81 -13.56
C ARG A 156 -17.61 -4.97 -13.97
N ILE A 157 -16.30 -4.77 -14.02
CA ILE A 157 -15.32 -5.81 -14.38
C ILE A 157 -15.36 -6.97 -13.36
N ALA A 158 -15.56 -6.67 -12.08
CA ALA A 158 -15.62 -7.65 -11.01
C ALA A 158 -16.75 -8.68 -11.14
N ARG A 159 -17.85 -8.33 -11.81
CA ARG A 159 -18.95 -9.27 -12.10
C ARG A 159 -18.43 -10.45 -12.94
N ASN A 160 -17.59 -10.18 -13.92
CA ASN A 160 -17.06 -11.20 -14.83
C ASN A 160 -15.96 -12.02 -14.16
N GLY A 161 -15.06 -11.38 -13.41
CA GLY A 161 -14.08 -12.11 -12.59
C GLY A 161 -14.75 -13.09 -11.63
N TYR A 162 -15.91 -12.73 -11.05
CA TYR A 162 -16.69 -13.63 -10.19
C TYR A 162 -17.26 -14.82 -10.97
N VAL A 163 -17.84 -14.58 -12.15
CA VAL A 163 -18.34 -15.64 -13.04
C VAL A 163 -17.19 -16.59 -13.42
N GLU A 164 -16.03 -16.06 -13.82
CA GLU A 164 -14.83 -16.83 -14.16
C GLU A 164 -14.37 -17.73 -13.01
N ASN A 165 -14.32 -17.21 -11.77
CA ASN A 165 -13.91 -17.99 -10.62
C ASN A 165 -14.86 -19.16 -10.35
N VAL A 166 -16.18 -18.90 -10.32
CA VAL A 166 -17.19 -19.94 -10.06
C VAL A 166 -17.26 -20.94 -11.21
N ALA A 167 -17.15 -20.48 -12.46
CA ALA A 167 -17.12 -21.35 -13.62
C ALA A 167 -15.86 -22.24 -13.60
N THR A 168 -14.69 -21.70 -13.21
CA THR A 168 -13.47 -22.49 -13.06
C THR A 168 -13.60 -23.56 -11.98
N GLU A 169 -14.18 -23.21 -10.82
CA GLU A 169 -14.47 -24.18 -9.76
C GLU A 169 -15.37 -25.31 -10.27
N LYS A 170 -16.48 -24.98 -10.93
CA LYS A 170 -17.41 -25.96 -11.51
C LYS A 170 -16.78 -26.83 -12.58
N LEU A 171 -15.98 -26.25 -13.47
CA LEU A 171 -15.29 -27.00 -14.52
C LEU A 171 -14.34 -28.04 -13.91
N ARG A 172 -13.59 -27.65 -12.87
CA ARG A 172 -12.73 -28.56 -12.13
C ARG A 172 -13.52 -29.67 -11.44
N GLU A 173 -14.67 -29.37 -10.86
CA GLU A 173 -15.57 -30.36 -10.27
C GLU A 173 -16.08 -31.35 -11.32
N THR A 174 -16.58 -30.87 -12.47
CA THR A 174 -17.07 -31.71 -13.58
C THR A 174 -15.99 -32.66 -14.11
N LEU A 175 -14.75 -32.18 -14.20
CA LEU A 175 -13.61 -32.95 -14.71
C LEU A 175 -12.89 -33.76 -13.61
N ASN A 176 -13.36 -33.74 -12.36
CA ASN A 176 -12.71 -34.36 -11.20
C ASN A 176 -11.24 -33.93 -11.01
N VAL A 177 -10.94 -32.65 -11.24
CA VAL A 177 -9.61 -32.05 -11.10
C VAL A 177 -9.48 -31.31 -9.77
N THR A 178 -8.62 -31.81 -8.89
CA THR A 178 -8.29 -31.16 -7.62
C THR A 178 -7.00 -30.34 -7.74
N LYS A 179 -6.62 -29.59 -6.69
CA LYS A 179 -5.33 -28.90 -6.65
C LYS A 179 -4.15 -29.89 -6.74
N ASP A 180 -4.29 -31.07 -6.12
CA ASP A 180 -3.19 -32.03 -5.96
C ASP A 180 -3.02 -32.97 -7.17
N THR A 181 -4.03 -33.09 -8.03
CA THR A 181 -3.98 -33.96 -9.22
C THR A 181 -3.00 -33.49 -10.31
N ASP A 182 -2.39 -32.31 -10.17
CA ASP A 182 -1.47 -31.65 -11.12
C ASP A 182 -1.89 -31.78 -12.60
N ALA A 183 -3.20 -31.71 -12.84
CA ALA A 183 -3.77 -31.86 -14.18
C ALA A 183 -3.94 -30.48 -14.82
N MET A 184 -3.49 -30.35 -16.06
CA MET A 184 -3.74 -29.17 -16.89
C MET A 184 -5.04 -29.37 -17.65
N ILE A 185 -5.99 -28.47 -17.44
CA ILE A 185 -7.22 -28.44 -18.24
C ILE A 185 -6.89 -27.69 -19.53
N LEU A 186 -6.86 -28.40 -20.65
CA LEU A 186 -6.84 -27.78 -21.96
C LEU A 186 -8.28 -27.39 -22.33
N VAL A 187 -8.45 -26.11 -22.57
CA VAL A 187 -9.69 -25.55 -23.07
C VAL A 187 -9.53 -25.43 -24.59
N ASP A 188 -10.38 -26.11 -25.35
CA ASP A 188 -10.31 -26.08 -26.82
C ASP A 188 -10.49 -24.65 -27.36
N ASN A 189 -10.05 -24.38 -28.59
CA ASN A 189 -10.00 -23.02 -29.19
C ASN A 189 -11.35 -22.28 -29.28
N ASN A 190 -12.46 -22.94 -28.90
CA ASN A 190 -13.79 -22.35 -28.77
C ASN A 190 -13.98 -21.50 -27.48
N VAL A 191 -12.97 -21.26 -26.65
CA VAL A 191 -13.04 -20.36 -25.47
C VAL A 191 -13.71 -19.01 -25.80
N THR A 192 -13.38 -18.47 -26.97
CA THR A 192 -13.93 -17.19 -27.49
C THR A 192 -15.44 -17.23 -27.75
N THR A 193 -16.05 -18.41 -27.87
CA THR A 193 -17.51 -18.56 -28.04
C THR A 193 -18.27 -18.58 -26.72
N VAL A 194 -17.60 -18.92 -25.61
CA VAL A 194 -18.24 -19.09 -24.29
C VAL A 194 -18.13 -17.81 -23.45
N PHE A 195 -17.03 -17.07 -23.60
CA PHE A 195 -16.86 -15.75 -22.98
C PHE A 195 -17.42 -14.67 -23.91
N ASN A 196 -18.44 -13.93 -23.46
CA ASN A 196 -18.92 -12.78 -24.22
C ASN A 196 -17.79 -11.74 -24.34
N SER A 197 -17.22 -11.59 -25.55
CA SER A 197 -16.06 -10.74 -25.80
C SER A 197 -16.30 -9.27 -25.45
N SER A 198 -17.56 -8.81 -25.53
CA SER A 198 -17.97 -7.45 -25.12
C SER A 198 -17.96 -7.22 -23.60
N GLU A 199 -17.97 -8.29 -22.82
CA GLU A 199 -17.97 -8.26 -21.35
C GLU A 199 -16.55 -8.49 -20.80
N CYS A 200 -15.76 -9.37 -21.43
CA CYS A 200 -14.47 -9.82 -20.91
C CYS A 200 -13.32 -8.91 -21.38
N ALA A 201 -13.32 -8.47 -22.63
CA ALA A 201 -12.44 -7.39 -23.06
C ALA A 201 -13.07 -6.07 -22.61
N SER A 202 -12.26 -5.10 -22.18
CA SER A 202 -12.69 -3.72 -22.40
C SER A 202 -12.86 -3.60 -23.93
N PRO A 203 -14.10 -3.40 -24.40
CA PRO A 203 -14.65 -4.07 -25.59
C PRO A 203 -14.06 -3.64 -26.93
N ASP A 204 -13.15 -2.67 -26.94
CA ASP A 204 -12.56 -2.15 -28.15
C ASP A 204 -11.05 -2.46 -28.21
N PRO A 205 -10.54 -2.88 -29.38
CA PRO A 205 -9.10 -2.88 -29.62
C PRO A 205 -8.60 -1.46 -29.36
N VAL A 206 -7.67 -1.32 -28.41
CA VAL A 206 -7.07 -0.03 -28.10
C VAL A 206 -6.18 0.33 -29.28
N ILE A 207 -6.65 1.24 -30.13
CA ILE A 207 -5.89 1.73 -31.27
C ILE A 207 -4.95 2.81 -30.76
N CYS A 208 -3.66 2.50 -30.72
CA CYS A 208 -2.67 3.46 -30.25
C CYS A 208 -2.37 4.54 -31.30
N PRO A 209 -2.46 5.83 -30.93
CA PRO A 209 -2.07 6.91 -31.82
C PRO A 209 -0.56 6.84 -32.12
N LEU A 210 -0.20 6.62 -33.38
CA LEU A 210 1.19 6.45 -33.84
C LEU A 210 2.13 7.64 -33.53
N ARG A 211 1.58 8.80 -33.15
CA ARG A 211 2.33 10.04 -32.87
C ARG A 211 1.81 10.80 -31.64
N SER A 212 1.20 10.12 -30.66
CA SER A 212 0.88 10.82 -29.42
C SER A 212 2.16 11.22 -28.69
N ARG A 213 2.19 12.47 -28.24
CA ARG A 213 3.29 13.01 -27.43
C ARG A 213 3.10 12.75 -25.93
N TYR A 214 1.85 12.58 -25.49
CA TYR A 214 1.48 12.53 -24.09
C TYR A 214 0.94 11.16 -23.69
N ARG A 215 1.17 10.81 -22.42
CA ARG A 215 0.63 9.59 -21.81
C ARG A 215 -0.89 9.70 -21.72
N THR A 216 -1.58 8.61 -21.99
CA THR A 216 -3.01 8.49 -21.70
C THR A 216 -3.25 8.58 -20.19
N VAL A 217 -4.50 8.79 -19.78
CA VAL A 217 -4.82 8.99 -18.35
C VAL A 217 -4.77 7.66 -17.60
N GLU A 218 -5.21 6.60 -18.25
CA GLU A 218 -5.28 5.24 -17.71
C GLU A 218 -4.02 4.40 -17.98
N GLY A 219 -2.99 4.96 -18.63
CA GLY A 219 -1.73 4.28 -18.92
C GLY A 219 -1.74 3.35 -20.14
N SER A 220 -2.84 3.29 -20.90
CA SER A 220 -2.92 2.57 -22.17
C SER A 220 -1.92 3.10 -23.21
N CYS A 221 -1.52 2.27 -24.17
CA CYS A 221 -0.62 2.61 -25.27
C CYS A 221 0.80 3.02 -24.89
N ASN A 222 1.22 2.83 -23.64
CA ASN A 222 2.63 2.93 -23.27
C ASN A 222 3.45 1.81 -23.92
N ASN A 223 2.95 0.58 -23.89
CA ASN A 223 3.44 -0.50 -24.74
C ASN A 223 2.58 -0.56 -26.02
N VAL A 224 3.17 -0.21 -27.17
CA VAL A 224 2.44 -0.15 -28.45
C VAL A 224 2.09 -1.54 -29.03
N MET A 225 2.81 -2.59 -28.60
CA MET A 225 2.56 -3.97 -29.04
C MET A 225 1.48 -4.63 -28.18
N GLU A 226 1.45 -4.29 -26.89
CA GLU A 226 0.46 -4.75 -25.92
C GLU A 226 -0.18 -3.53 -25.23
N PRO A 227 -1.14 -2.83 -25.88
CA PRO A 227 -1.65 -1.52 -25.45
C PRO A 227 -2.19 -1.43 -24.01
N ARG A 228 -2.59 -2.54 -23.41
CA ARG A 228 -3.14 -2.58 -22.05
C ARG A 228 -2.13 -2.95 -20.97
N LYS A 229 -0.90 -3.31 -21.34
CA LYS A 229 0.13 -3.71 -20.37
C LYS A 229 0.40 -2.55 -19.40
N GLY A 230 0.29 -2.80 -18.09
CA GLY A 230 0.40 -1.77 -17.05
C GLY A 230 -0.69 -0.69 -17.05
N ALA A 231 -1.75 -0.80 -17.85
CA ALA A 231 -2.87 0.15 -17.79
C ALA A 231 -3.72 -0.08 -16.53
N ALA A 232 -4.45 0.94 -16.09
CA ALA A 232 -5.45 0.82 -15.03
C ALA A 232 -6.55 -0.17 -15.42
N LEU A 233 -7.23 -0.71 -14.40
CA LEU A 233 -8.30 -1.72 -14.55
C LEU A 233 -7.82 -3.00 -15.22
N THR A 234 -6.57 -3.39 -14.98
CA THR A 234 -6.00 -4.68 -15.38
C THR A 234 -5.67 -5.54 -14.16
N PRO A 235 -5.61 -6.88 -14.31
CA PRO A 235 -5.17 -7.75 -13.22
C PRO A 235 -3.74 -7.44 -12.79
N PHE A 236 -3.43 -7.65 -11.50
CA PHE A 236 -2.03 -7.67 -11.06
C PHE A 236 -1.27 -8.83 -11.73
N ARG A 237 0.01 -8.61 -12.04
CA ARG A 237 0.94 -9.66 -12.52
C ARG A 237 1.28 -10.64 -11.39
N ARG A 238 1.63 -11.88 -11.73
CA ARG A 238 2.06 -12.89 -10.75
C ARG A 238 3.48 -13.39 -11.03
N GLN A 239 4.40 -13.05 -10.14
CA GLN A 239 5.74 -13.62 -10.13
C GLN A 239 5.76 -15.10 -9.72
N LEU A 240 4.86 -15.48 -8.81
CA LEU A 240 4.62 -16.86 -8.41
C LEU A 240 3.13 -17.20 -8.60
N PRO A 241 2.79 -18.46 -8.93
CA PRO A 241 1.41 -18.91 -9.08
C PRO A 241 0.55 -18.65 -7.83
N ALA A 242 -0.75 -18.43 -8.02
CA ALA A 242 -1.69 -18.32 -6.91
C ALA A 242 -1.76 -19.61 -6.09
N ASP A 243 -1.81 -19.48 -4.77
CA ASP A 243 -1.83 -20.57 -3.79
C ASP A 243 -3.17 -20.59 -3.02
N TYR A 244 -4.26 -20.91 -3.74
CA TYR A 244 -5.59 -21.14 -3.16
C TYR A 244 -5.77 -22.60 -2.72
N SER A 245 -6.64 -22.89 -1.74
CA SER A 245 -6.81 -24.26 -1.23
C SER A 245 -7.45 -25.22 -2.24
N ASP A 246 -8.36 -24.69 -3.07
CA ASP A 246 -9.03 -25.42 -4.16
C ASP A 246 -8.31 -25.25 -5.52
N GLY A 247 -7.20 -24.50 -5.54
CA GLY A 247 -6.50 -24.13 -6.77
C GLY A 247 -7.24 -23.09 -7.62
N VAL A 248 -8.35 -22.51 -7.12
CA VAL A 248 -9.15 -21.52 -7.85
C VAL A 248 -9.27 -20.23 -7.06
N TRP A 249 -9.99 -20.23 -5.94
CA TRP A 249 -10.30 -18.98 -5.26
C TRP A 249 -10.56 -19.08 -3.75
N LYS A 250 -10.63 -20.30 -3.16
CA LYS A 250 -10.81 -20.46 -1.71
C LYS A 250 -9.52 -20.15 -0.95
N PRO A 251 -9.57 -19.35 0.14
CA PRO A 251 -8.38 -18.98 0.91
C PRO A 251 -7.53 -20.19 1.32
N ARG A 252 -6.21 -20.00 1.36
CA ARG A 252 -5.25 -21.08 1.61
C ARG A 252 -5.45 -21.74 2.98
N ARG A 253 -5.21 -23.06 3.01
CA ARG A 253 -5.10 -23.89 4.22
C ARG A 253 -3.64 -24.18 4.58
N ALA A 254 -3.41 -24.75 5.76
CA ALA A 254 -2.12 -25.32 6.12
C ALA A 254 -1.80 -26.57 5.28
N THR A 255 -0.54 -27.01 5.31
CA THR A 255 -0.08 -28.17 4.51
C THR A 255 -0.70 -29.49 4.95
N ASP A 256 -1.19 -29.58 6.18
CA ASP A 256 -1.92 -30.74 6.73
C ASP A 256 -3.44 -30.64 6.48
N GLY A 257 -3.91 -29.62 5.75
CA GLY A 257 -5.32 -29.36 5.45
C GLY A 257 -6.08 -28.57 6.53
N SER A 258 -5.45 -28.30 7.68
CA SER A 258 -6.05 -27.50 8.76
C SER A 258 -6.17 -26.02 8.38
N GLU A 259 -6.98 -25.27 9.14
CA GLU A 259 -7.07 -23.82 8.98
C GLU A 259 -5.77 -23.15 9.41
N LEU A 260 -5.37 -22.08 8.70
CA LEU A 260 -4.25 -21.25 9.16
C LEU A 260 -4.61 -20.55 10.48
N PRO A 261 -3.63 -20.25 11.36
CA PRO A 261 -3.87 -19.45 12.56
C PRO A 261 -4.60 -18.14 12.22
N SER A 262 -5.41 -17.63 13.13
CA SER A 262 -6.09 -16.34 12.89
C SER A 262 -5.07 -15.25 12.54
N ALA A 263 -5.39 -14.40 11.56
CA ALA A 263 -4.56 -13.24 11.25
C ALA A 263 -4.42 -12.29 12.45
N LYS A 264 -5.45 -12.19 13.31
CA LYS A 264 -5.40 -11.41 14.55
C LYS A 264 -4.43 -12.03 15.56
N GLN A 265 -4.50 -13.35 15.72
CA GLN A 265 -3.58 -14.08 16.59
C GLN A 265 -2.12 -13.92 16.13
N VAL A 266 -1.85 -14.04 14.83
CA VAL A 266 -0.48 -13.83 14.30
C VAL A 266 0.01 -12.40 14.55
N SER A 267 -0.86 -11.39 14.38
CA SER A 267 -0.56 -10.00 14.72
C SER A 267 -0.13 -9.87 16.20
N GLU A 268 -0.89 -10.45 17.13
CA GLU A 268 -0.62 -10.33 18.56
C GLU A 268 0.60 -11.14 19.02
N ASP A 269 0.79 -12.35 18.50
CA ASP A 269 1.84 -13.27 18.94
C ASP A 269 3.21 -12.92 18.35
N VAL A 270 3.25 -12.49 17.08
CA VAL A 270 4.49 -12.23 16.33
C VAL A 270 4.84 -10.75 16.31
N HIS A 271 3.87 -9.88 16.04
CA HIS A 271 4.08 -8.46 15.77
C HIS A 271 3.81 -7.60 17.01
N ARG A 272 4.61 -7.84 18.06
CA ARG A 272 4.48 -7.16 19.36
C ARG A 272 4.61 -5.64 19.24
N GLU A 273 4.08 -4.93 20.24
CA GLU A 273 4.13 -3.47 20.29
C GLU A 273 5.57 -2.99 20.52
N SER A 274 6.00 -2.03 19.71
CA SER A 274 7.27 -1.31 19.87
C SER A 274 7.07 0.18 19.63
N TYR A 275 7.93 0.97 20.26
CA TYR A 275 8.01 2.43 20.12
C TYR A 275 9.41 2.87 19.67
N GLU A 276 10.20 1.94 19.15
CA GLU A 276 11.55 2.27 18.67
C GLU A 276 11.48 3.09 17.38
N GLU A 277 12.25 4.17 17.39
CA GLU A 277 12.38 5.10 16.27
C GLU A 277 13.69 4.87 15.54
N ASP A 278 13.69 5.21 14.25
CA ASP A 278 14.87 5.40 13.43
C ASP A 278 15.16 6.91 13.35
N HIS A 279 16.32 7.32 13.86
CA HIS A 279 16.70 8.73 13.90
C HIS A 279 17.44 9.19 12.64
N ASP A 280 17.79 8.28 11.74
CA ASP A 280 18.42 8.61 10.46
C ASP A 280 17.37 9.02 9.41
N PHE A 281 16.12 8.61 9.61
CA PHE A 281 15.01 8.89 8.72
C PHE A 281 13.84 9.60 9.39
N THR A 282 13.16 10.44 8.62
CA THR A 282 11.91 11.07 9.03
C THR A 282 10.73 10.27 8.50
N VAL A 283 9.54 10.49 9.07
CA VAL A 283 8.30 9.85 8.59
C VAL A 283 7.99 10.22 7.12
N MET A 284 8.65 11.24 6.56
CA MET A 284 8.58 11.53 5.12
C MET A 284 8.96 10.33 4.26
N LEU A 285 9.84 9.44 4.73
CA LEU A 285 10.16 8.18 4.04
C LEU A 285 8.91 7.31 3.86
N ALA A 286 8.12 7.15 4.92
CA ALA A 286 6.85 6.41 4.88
C ALA A 286 5.78 7.13 4.03
N VAL A 287 5.70 8.47 4.14
CA VAL A 287 4.72 9.28 3.41
C VAL A 287 5.01 9.26 1.89
N TRP A 288 6.27 9.39 1.47
CA TRP A 288 6.65 9.28 0.06
C TRP A 288 6.38 7.86 -0.46
N GLY A 289 6.72 6.84 0.33
CA GLY A 289 6.41 5.44 0.00
C GLY A 289 4.91 5.22 -0.21
N GLN A 290 4.06 5.72 0.67
CA GLN A 290 2.60 5.65 0.52
C GLN A 290 2.10 6.42 -0.72
N PHE A 291 2.63 7.62 -0.96
CA PHE A 291 2.27 8.42 -2.13
C PHE A 291 2.63 7.71 -3.44
N MET A 292 3.77 7.00 -3.48
CA MET A 292 4.18 6.17 -4.61
C MET A 292 3.36 4.89 -4.74
N ASP A 293 3.05 4.20 -3.63
CA ASP A 293 2.13 3.05 -3.64
C ASP A 293 0.80 3.43 -4.29
N HIS A 294 0.27 4.61 -3.93
CA HIS A 294 -1.00 5.09 -4.45
C HIS A 294 -0.94 5.49 -5.93
N ASP A 295 0.25 5.75 -6.48
CA ASP A 295 0.44 6.04 -7.91
C ASP A 295 0.37 4.78 -8.76
N ILE A 296 0.84 3.64 -8.25
CA ILE A 296 0.99 2.39 -9.01
C ILE A 296 0.05 1.25 -8.58
N THR A 297 -0.56 1.35 -7.41
CA THR A 297 -1.46 0.32 -6.86
C THR A 297 -2.75 0.92 -6.31
N ALA A 298 -3.87 0.29 -6.63
CA ALA A 298 -5.18 0.55 -6.02
C ALA A 298 -6.04 -0.72 -6.13
N THR A 299 -5.89 -1.66 -5.20
CA THR A 299 -6.67 -2.91 -5.22
C THR A 299 -8.16 -2.64 -5.09
N ALA A 300 -8.97 -3.04 -6.07
CA ALA A 300 -10.42 -2.94 -6.01
C ALA A 300 -11.00 -3.87 -4.93
N LEU A 301 -11.99 -3.39 -4.17
CA LEU A 301 -12.71 -4.16 -3.14
C LEU A 301 -14.11 -4.59 -3.64
N SER A 302 -14.53 -5.82 -3.35
CA SER A 302 -15.89 -6.27 -3.64
C SER A 302 -16.91 -5.37 -2.93
N ARG A 303 -18.00 -5.04 -3.63
CA ARG A 303 -19.06 -4.14 -3.14
C ARG A 303 -20.42 -4.80 -3.21
N GLY A 304 -21.32 -4.39 -2.30
CA GLY A 304 -22.71 -4.81 -2.31
C GLY A 304 -23.53 -4.02 -3.34
N HIS A 305 -24.85 -4.13 -3.22
CA HIS A 305 -25.79 -3.50 -4.14
C HIS A 305 -25.54 -1.98 -4.24
N ASN A 306 -25.44 -1.47 -5.47
CA ASN A 306 -25.14 -0.06 -5.78
C ASN A 306 -23.85 0.49 -5.15
N GLY A 307 -22.84 -0.35 -4.93
CA GLY A 307 -21.55 0.08 -4.37
C GLY A 307 -21.51 0.17 -2.84
N SER A 308 -22.54 -0.31 -2.14
CA SER A 308 -22.64 -0.28 -0.69
C SER A 308 -21.52 -1.09 -0.01
N SER A 309 -21.27 -0.78 1.27
CA SER A 309 -20.41 -1.60 2.13
C SER A 309 -21.06 -2.95 2.43
N ILE A 310 -20.24 -3.98 2.65
CA ILE A 310 -20.71 -5.33 3.02
C ILE A 310 -20.32 -5.57 4.49
N SER A 311 -21.27 -5.94 5.35
CA SER A 311 -20.98 -6.36 6.73
C SER A 311 -20.86 -7.89 6.83
N CYS A 312 -19.65 -8.35 7.15
CA CYS A 312 -19.25 -9.75 7.28
C CYS A 312 -19.24 -10.24 8.74
N CYS A 313 -19.33 -9.34 9.72
CA CYS A 313 -19.38 -9.69 11.15
C CYS A 313 -20.80 -9.76 11.73
N GLY A 314 -21.84 -9.59 10.90
CA GLY A 314 -23.24 -9.74 11.29
C GLY A 314 -23.53 -11.16 11.79
N ASN A 315 -24.32 -11.27 12.88
CA ASN A 315 -24.71 -12.53 13.52
C ASN A 315 -25.15 -13.57 12.49
N SER A 316 -24.68 -14.80 12.68
CA SER A 316 -25.13 -16.06 12.07
C SER A 316 -26.63 -16.38 12.27
N ALA A 317 -27.47 -15.37 12.50
CA ALA A 317 -28.91 -15.46 12.69
C ALA A 317 -29.69 -15.60 11.36
N GLY A 318 -29.01 -15.43 10.23
CA GLY A 318 -29.44 -16.00 8.95
C GLY A 318 -28.30 -16.86 8.42
N ASN A 319 -28.57 -18.12 8.06
CA ASN A 319 -27.59 -19.09 7.52
C ASN A 319 -26.92 -18.67 6.20
N VAL A 320 -26.99 -17.39 5.80
CA VAL A 320 -26.55 -16.90 4.50
C VAL A 320 -25.33 -16.01 4.68
N THR A 321 -24.17 -16.55 4.31
CA THR A 321 -22.90 -15.80 4.27
C THR A 321 -22.70 -15.23 2.88
N HIS A 322 -22.33 -13.95 2.78
CA HIS A 322 -22.00 -13.37 1.48
C HIS A 322 -20.72 -14.02 0.93
N PRO A 323 -20.65 -14.39 -0.37
CA PRO A 323 -19.51 -15.12 -0.94
C PRO A 323 -18.18 -14.35 -0.91
N GLU A 324 -18.24 -13.02 -0.82
CA GLU A 324 -17.07 -12.14 -0.69
C GLU A 324 -16.68 -11.83 0.76
N CYS A 325 -17.37 -12.40 1.76
CA CYS A 325 -17.00 -12.20 3.16
C CYS A 325 -15.85 -13.12 3.57
N PHE A 326 -14.82 -12.54 4.18
CA PHE A 326 -13.69 -13.29 4.73
C PHE A 326 -13.17 -12.64 6.03
N PRO A 327 -14.04 -12.54 7.06
CA PRO A 327 -13.72 -11.80 8.29
C PRO A 327 -12.49 -12.34 9.01
N VAL A 328 -11.80 -11.46 9.73
CA VAL A 328 -10.72 -11.86 10.64
C VAL A 328 -11.34 -12.29 11.95
N ILE A 329 -11.17 -13.56 12.32
CA ILE A 329 -11.72 -14.13 13.56
C ILE A 329 -10.76 -13.87 14.72
N ALA A 330 -11.22 -13.27 15.82
CA ALA A 330 -10.41 -13.09 17.02
C ALA A 330 -10.68 -14.25 18.00
N ASN A 331 -9.69 -15.13 18.18
CA ASN A 331 -9.75 -16.26 19.11
C ASN A 331 -9.06 -15.88 20.43
N GLY A 332 -9.69 -15.02 21.24
CA GLY A 332 -9.11 -14.57 22.51
C GLY A 332 -10.15 -14.10 23.54
N SER A 333 -9.78 -14.16 24.82
CA SER A 333 -10.54 -13.61 25.96
C SER A 333 -9.99 -12.24 26.39
N GLY A 334 -9.67 -11.37 25.44
CA GLY A 334 -9.13 -10.02 25.70
C GLY A 334 -10.22 -8.94 25.67
N GLY A 335 -9.93 -7.80 26.30
CA GLY A 335 -10.53 -6.46 26.11
C GLY A 335 -12.04 -6.26 25.83
N LYS A 336 -12.60 -5.15 26.38
CA LYS A 336 -13.95 -4.63 26.00
C LYS A 336 -14.15 -4.37 24.49
N CYS A 337 -13.09 -4.47 23.68
CA CYS A 337 -13.06 -4.18 22.26
C CYS A 337 -12.68 -5.36 21.35
N ASP A 338 -12.41 -6.53 21.90
CA ASP A 338 -12.10 -7.71 21.10
C ASP A 338 -13.41 -8.39 20.70
N GLY A 339 -14.05 -7.83 19.67
CA GLY A 339 -15.12 -8.54 18.98
C GLY A 339 -14.56 -9.86 18.43
N LYS A 340 -15.35 -10.94 18.47
CA LYS A 340 -14.98 -12.24 17.85
C LYS A 340 -14.65 -12.15 16.36
N CYS A 341 -14.93 -11.01 15.72
CA CYS A 341 -14.85 -10.80 14.30
C CYS A 341 -14.45 -9.34 14.00
N MET A 342 -13.49 -9.17 13.09
CA MET A 342 -13.16 -7.90 12.45
C MET A 342 -13.56 -7.95 10.97
N GLU A 343 -14.23 -6.89 10.53
CA GLU A 343 -14.83 -6.80 9.20
C GLU A 343 -13.77 -6.90 8.09
N PHE A 344 -13.97 -7.84 7.18
CA PHE A 344 -13.09 -8.01 6.03
C PHE A 344 -13.86 -8.57 4.84
N VAL A 345 -13.74 -7.84 3.72
CA VAL A 345 -14.32 -8.18 2.42
C VAL A 345 -13.18 -8.46 1.46
N ARG A 346 -13.35 -9.49 0.63
CA ARG A 346 -12.39 -9.88 -0.39
C ARG A 346 -12.21 -8.80 -1.46
N SER A 347 -11.01 -8.72 -2.00
CA SER A 347 -10.70 -7.84 -3.13
C SER A 347 -11.49 -8.29 -4.34
N SER A 348 -12.00 -7.35 -5.15
CA SER A 348 -12.74 -7.64 -6.37
C SER A 348 -11.93 -8.57 -7.29
N PRO A 349 -12.54 -9.65 -7.80
CA PRO A 349 -11.87 -10.50 -8.78
C PRO A 349 -11.71 -9.73 -10.10
N ALA A 350 -10.53 -9.77 -10.71
CA ALA A 350 -10.32 -9.27 -12.06
C ALA A 350 -10.87 -10.27 -13.08
N SER A 351 -11.30 -9.77 -14.24
CA SER A 351 -11.60 -10.63 -15.40
C SER A 351 -10.32 -10.88 -16.18
N THR A 352 -10.08 -12.14 -16.51
CA THR A 352 -8.95 -12.64 -17.30
C THR A 352 -9.40 -13.17 -18.67
N CYS A 353 -10.71 -13.14 -18.94
CA CYS A 353 -11.32 -13.71 -20.14
C CYS A 353 -11.04 -15.22 -20.28
N GLY A 354 -10.88 -15.93 -19.17
CA GLY A 354 -10.47 -17.32 -19.19
C GLY A 354 -10.76 -18.06 -17.89
N PHE A 355 -10.58 -19.38 -17.95
CA PHE A 355 -10.62 -20.24 -16.77
C PHE A 355 -9.27 -20.20 -16.07
N GLY A 356 -9.27 -20.07 -14.75
CA GLY A 356 -8.05 -19.93 -13.98
C GLY A 356 -8.27 -19.57 -12.52
N PRO A 357 -7.17 -19.47 -11.74
CA PRO A 357 -7.24 -18.99 -10.38
C PRO A 357 -7.70 -17.52 -10.34
N ARG A 358 -8.21 -17.09 -9.19
CA ARG A 358 -8.66 -15.72 -8.98
C ARG A 358 -7.50 -14.74 -9.06
N GLU A 359 -7.66 -13.76 -9.94
CA GLU A 359 -6.81 -12.57 -10.00
C GLU A 359 -7.49 -11.37 -9.35
N GLN A 360 -6.70 -10.41 -8.86
CA GLN A 360 -7.21 -9.17 -8.26
C GLN A 360 -6.98 -7.99 -9.18
N LEU A 361 -7.92 -7.05 -9.17
CA LEU A 361 -7.95 -5.92 -10.09
C LEU A 361 -7.18 -4.72 -9.52
N ASN A 362 -6.26 -4.16 -10.32
CA ASN A 362 -5.62 -2.89 -10.04
C ASN A 362 -6.40 -1.73 -10.68
N GLN A 363 -6.81 -0.74 -9.89
CA GLN A 363 -7.51 0.45 -10.38
C GLN A 363 -6.55 1.58 -10.79
N ALA A 364 -5.27 1.48 -10.43
CA ALA A 364 -4.24 2.42 -10.83
C ALA A 364 -3.50 1.91 -12.07
N SER A 365 -2.96 2.83 -12.87
CA SER A 365 -1.92 2.49 -13.84
C SER A 365 -0.71 1.93 -13.08
N SER A 366 0.10 1.08 -13.72
CA SER A 366 1.31 0.51 -13.09
C SER A 366 2.55 1.39 -13.28
N TYR A 367 2.39 2.56 -13.90
CA TYR A 367 3.49 3.47 -14.20
C TYR A 367 3.60 4.52 -13.11
N LEU A 368 4.84 4.95 -12.81
CA LEU A 368 5.06 6.17 -12.04
C LEU A 368 4.75 7.38 -12.93
N ASP A 369 3.47 7.66 -13.13
CA ASP A 369 2.98 8.68 -14.07
C ASP A 369 2.30 9.87 -13.38
N GLY A 370 2.27 9.88 -12.04
CA GLY A 370 1.60 10.90 -11.26
C GLY A 370 0.08 10.81 -11.31
N SER A 371 -0.50 9.66 -11.67
CA SER A 371 -1.94 9.38 -11.57
C SER A 371 -2.52 9.69 -10.17
N THR A 372 -1.72 9.61 -9.12
CA THR A 372 -2.10 10.04 -7.77
C THR A 372 -2.46 11.55 -7.69
N VAL A 373 -1.92 12.36 -8.61
CA VAL A 373 -2.21 13.79 -8.79
C VAL A 373 -3.28 14.01 -9.87
N TYR A 374 -3.20 13.27 -10.98
CA TYR A 374 -3.94 13.56 -12.22
C TYR A 374 -5.17 12.66 -12.49
N GLY A 375 -5.34 11.60 -11.69
CA GLY A 375 -6.40 10.60 -11.85
C GLY A 375 -6.07 9.52 -12.88
N ASN A 376 -6.79 8.39 -12.75
CA ASN A 376 -6.71 7.23 -13.66
C ASN A 376 -7.90 7.15 -14.65
N THR A 377 -8.76 8.18 -14.69
CA THR A 377 -9.88 8.26 -15.65
C THR A 377 -9.98 9.67 -16.22
N GLN A 378 -10.41 9.78 -17.48
CA GLN A 378 -10.59 11.08 -18.13
C GLN A 378 -11.60 11.96 -17.38
N THR A 379 -12.68 11.37 -16.85
CA THR A 379 -13.68 12.09 -16.05
C THR A 379 -13.05 12.74 -14.82
N LEU A 380 -12.30 11.98 -14.00
CA LEU A 380 -11.66 12.53 -12.81
C LEU A 380 -10.60 13.57 -13.17
N GLN A 381 -9.80 13.35 -14.22
CA GLN A 381 -8.82 14.34 -14.68
C GLN A 381 -9.51 15.65 -15.09
N ASN A 382 -10.61 15.58 -15.82
CA ASN A 382 -11.41 16.74 -16.22
C ASN A 382 -11.98 17.48 -15.01
N ASP A 383 -12.44 16.74 -14.01
CA ASP A 383 -12.98 17.29 -12.76
C ASP A 383 -11.91 17.98 -11.92
N LEU A 384 -10.66 17.52 -11.99
CA LEU A 384 -9.52 18.10 -11.28
C LEU A 384 -8.92 19.34 -11.97
N ARG A 385 -9.16 19.53 -13.27
CA ARG A 385 -8.63 20.67 -14.05
C ARG A 385 -9.46 21.94 -13.89
N SER A 386 -8.78 23.10 -13.87
CA SER A 386 -9.44 24.41 -13.89
C SER A 386 -9.96 24.78 -15.27
N TRP A 387 -9.39 24.18 -16.32
CA TRP A 387 -9.61 24.55 -17.73
C TRP A 387 -9.23 26.00 -18.04
N THR A 388 -8.28 26.54 -17.28
CA THR A 388 -7.72 27.87 -17.53
C THR A 388 -6.22 27.85 -17.25
N GLY A 389 -5.42 28.23 -18.25
CA GLY A 389 -3.96 28.32 -18.15
C GLY A 389 -3.26 26.98 -17.92
N GLY A 390 -3.89 25.87 -18.28
CA GLY A 390 -3.41 24.51 -18.05
C GLY A 390 -3.36 24.11 -16.58
N ARG A 391 -4.09 24.81 -15.69
CA ARG A 391 -3.99 24.64 -14.23
C ARG A 391 -4.91 23.52 -13.71
N MET A 392 -4.56 23.05 -12.52
CA MET A 392 -5.39 22.22 -11.65
C MET A 392 -6.25 23.10 -10.73
N LYS A 393 -7.45 22.63 -10.39
CA LYS A 393 -8.34 23.29 -9.42
C LYS A 393 -7.69 23.29 -8.04
N VAL A 394 -7.86 24.40 -7.35
CA VAL A 394 -7.53 24.58 -5.93
C VAL A 394 -8.68 25.29 -5.25
N PHE A 395 -8.83 25.06 -3.96
CA PHE A 395 -9.76 25.79 -3.10
C PHE A 395 -9.01 26.85 -2.31
N ILE A 396 -9.53 28.08 -2.25
CA ILE A 396 -8.97 29.12 -1.39
C ILE A 396 -9.72 29.11 -0.07
N SER A 397 -9.00 28.83 1.02
CA SER A 397 -9.56 28.85 2.37
C SER A 397 -9.94 30.27 2.82
N GLU A 398 -10.67 30.36 3.93
CA GLU A 398 -11.01 31.64 4.58
C GLU A 398 -9.78 32.47 4.99
N HIS A 399 -8.61 31.82 5.09
CA HIS A 399 -7.33 32.45 5.41
C HIS A 399 -6.48 32.76 4.18
N GLY A 400 -6.99 32.55 2.97
CA GLY A 400 -6.27 32.81 1.71
C GLY A 400 -5.31 31.70 1.28
N GLU A 401 -5.22 30.60 2.03
CA GLU A 401 -4.36 29.46 1.67
C GLU A 401 -4.98 28.60 0.55
N GLN A 402 -4.16 28.14 -0.39
CA GLN A 402 -4.57 27.19 -1.43
C GLN A 402 -4.61 25.77 -0.88
N LEU A 403 -5.77 25.12 -0.93
CA LEU A 403 -5.99 23.72 -0.55
C LEU A 403 -6.44 22.92 -1.76
N LEU A 404 -6.49 21.60 -1.60
CA LEU A 404 -7.10 20.72 -2.61
C LEU A 404 -8.59 21.08 -2.76
N PRO A 405 -9.22 20.80 -3.92
CA PRO A 405 -10.65 20.98 -4.10
C PRO A 405 -11.45 20.18 -3.06
N PRO A 406 -12.56 20.70 -2.50
CA PRO A 406 -13.39 19.96 -1.54
C PRO A 406 -14.17 18.84 -2.24
N ASN A 407 -14.13 17.63 -1.67
CA ASN A 407 -15.05 16.55 -2.01
C ASN A 407 -16.32 16.65 -1.16
N LYS A 408 -17.43 17.02 -1.80
CA LYS A 408 -18.72 17.25 -1.14
C LYS A 408 -19.58 15.99 -0.99
N ASP A 409 -19.09 14.81 -1.37
CA ASP A 409 -19.82 13.56 -1.12
C ASP A 409 -19.87 13.27 0.39
N PRO A 410 -21.05 13.32 1.04
CA PRO A 410 -21.17 13.05 2.47
C PRO A 410 -20.73 11.63 2.85
N ARG A 411 -20.63 10.70 1.89
CA ARG A 411 -20.29 9.29 2.12
C ARG A 411 -18.82 8.96 1.86
N ASP A 412 -17.96 9.96 1.62
CA ASP A 412 -16.53 9.77 1.30
C ASP A 412 -15.67 9.21 2.46
N GLY A 413 -16.28 8.88 3.61
CA GLY A 413 -15.61 8.24 4.74
C GLY A 413 -15.04 9.18 5.78
N CYS A 414 -14.51 10.35 5.37
CA CYS A 414 -13.98 11.36 6.29
C CYS A 414 -14.96 12.50 6.57
N ASN A 415 -15.95 12.74 5.70
CA ASN A 415 -16.85 13.89 5.83
C ASN A 415 -17.71 13.76 7.09
N GLU A 416 -17.56 14.71 8.01
CA GLU A 416 -18.38 14.81 9.22
C GLU A 416 -19.43 15.91 9.07
N LYS A 417 -20.65 15.65 9.54
CA LYS A 417 -21.75 16.62 9.45
C LYS A 417 -21.38 17.98 10.09
N SER A 418 -20.78 17.96 11.28
CA SER A 418 -20.35 19.16 12.00
C SER A 418 -19.26 19.96 11.28
N GLU A 419 -18.51 19.32 10.38
CA GLU A 419 -17.42 19.93 9.63
C GLU A 419 -17.93 20.50 8.31
N MET A 420 -18.83 19.78 7.65
CA MET A 420 -19.55 20.27 6.47
C MET A 420 -20.41 21.51 6.79
N GLU A 421 -21.02 21.56 7.99
CA GLU A 421 -21.74 22.75 8.47
C GLU A 421 -20.83 23.99 8.62
N LYS A 422 -19.52 23.79 8.79
CA LYS A 422 -18.50 24.86 8.80
C LYS A 422 -17.89 25.11 7.41
N GLY A 423 -18.39 24.47 6.36
CA GLY A 423 -17.83 24.53 5.01
C GLY A 423 -16.50 23.79 4.85
N ARG A 424 -16.13 22.90 5.78
CA ARG A 424 -14.91 22.09 5.72
C ARG A 424 -15.25 20.67 5.26
N TYR A 425 -14.49 20.15 4.31
CA TYR A 425 -14.76 18.88 3.65
C TYR A 425 -13.49 18.02 3.58
N CYS A 426 -13.66 16.76 3.23
CA CYS A 426 -12.58 15.98 2.63
C CYS A 426 -12.11 16.61 1.33
N PHE A 427 -10.95 16.20 0.84
CA PHE A 427 -10.37 16.72 -0.39
C PHE A 427 -10.51 15.76 -1.57
N LEU A 428 -10.68 16.30 -2.76
CA LEU A 428 -10.64 15.58 -4.02
C LEU A 428 -9.21 15.65 -4.59
N SER A 429 -8.69 14.51 -5.05
CA SER A 429 -7.38 14.40 -5.72
C SER A 429 -7.43 13.32 -6.82
N GLY A 430 -6.29 13.05 -7.46
CA GLY A 430 -6.15 11.99 -8.46
C GLY A 430 -6.35 10.58 -7.88
N ASP A 431 -6.04 10.39 -6.60
CA ASP A 431 -6.30 9.16 -5.86
C ASP A 431 -7.35 9.36 -4.76
N ALA A 432 -8.24 8.38 -4.60
CA ALA A 432 -9.35 8.43 -3.66
C ALA A 432 -8.92 8.33 -2.18
N ARG A 433 -7.69 7.90 -1.91
CA ARG A 433 -7.13 7.72 -0.57
C ARG A 433 -6.32 8.93 -0.11
N ALA A 434 -6.33 10.05 -0.84
CA ALA A 434 -5.59 11.26 -0.48
C ALA A 434 -5.92 11.79 0.94
N ASN A 435 -7.10 11.48 1.49
CA ASN A 435 -7.52 11.86 2.85
C ASN A 435 -7.20 10.82 3.93
N GLU A 436 -6.50 9.74 3.60
CA GLU A 436 -6.21 8.66 4.54
C GLU A 436 -5.46 9.19 5.76
N ASN A 437 -4.48 10.07 5.56
CA ASN A 437 -3.84 10.86 6.61
C ASN A 437 -3.40 12.23 6.09
N MET A 438 -3.20 13.19 7.01
CA MET A 438 -2.90 14.59 6.65
C MET A 438 -1.54 14.79 5.98
N HIS A 439 -0.53 13.98 6.28
CA HIS A 439 0.78 14.11 5.61
C HIS A 439 0.65 13.75 4.13
N LEU A 440 -0.04 12.66 3.82
CA LEU A 440 -0.36 12.27 2.45
C LEU A 440 -1.17 13.36 1.74
N THR A 441 -2.27 13.85 2.35
CA THR A 441 -3.07 14.95 1.78
C THR A 441 -2.23 16.17 1.43
N THR A 442 -1.27 16.50 2.31
CA THR A 442 -0.36 17.63 2.10
C THR A 442 0.58 17.39 0.93
N LEU A 443 1.08 16.17 0.73
CA LEU A 443 1.94 15.83 -0.40
C LEU A 443 1.19 15.92 -1.74
N HIS A 444 -0.08 15.47 -1.80
CA HIS A 444 -0.95 15.70 -2.96
C HIS A 444 -1.10 17.19 -3.27
N LEU A 445 -1.33 18.02 -2.24
CA LEU A 445 -1.46 19.47 -2.40
C LEU A 445 -0.16 20.12 -2.91
N ILE A 446 0.99 19.72 -2.40
CA ILE A 446 2.30 20.22 -2.83
C ILE A 446 2.49 19.96 -4.33
N MET A 447 2.16 18.76 -4.82
CA MET A 447 2.29 18.43 -6.24
C MET A 447 1.32 19.22 -7.13
N ILE A 448 0.09 19.50 -6.65
CA ILE A 448 -0.85 20.38 -7.37
C ILE A 448 -0.36 21.83 -7.40
N ARG A 449 0.19 22.35 -6.30
CA ARG A 449 0.80 23.70 -6.26
C ARG A 449 2.00 23.78 -7.20
N GLN A 450 2.83 22.74 -7.22
CA GLN A 450 3.98 22.62 -8.13
C GLN A 450 3.54 22.62 -9.60
N HIS A 451 2.49 21.86 -9.95
CA HIS A 451 1.89 21.89 -11.28
C HIS A 451 1.44 23.30 -11.65
N ASN A 452 0.64 23.95 -10.81
CA ASN A 452 0.13 25.29 -11.11
C ASN A 452 1.24 26.34 -11.26
N MET A 453 2.30 26.25 -10.46
CA MET A 453 3.47 27.12 -10.60
C MET A 453 4.20 26.91 -11.94
N ILE A 454 4.37 25.67 -12.39
CA ILE A 454 4.99 25.37 -13.68
C ILE A 454 4.08 25.81 -14.84
N ALA A 455 2.78 25.55 -14.74
CA ALA A 455 1.79 25.96 -15.74
C ALA A 455 1.82 27.47 -15.98
N ASP A 456 1.84 28.28 -14.91
CA ASP A 456 1.91 29.75 -15.02
C ASP A 456 3.19 30.21 -15.75
N LYS A 457 4.33 29.58 -15.45
CA LYS A 457 5.60 29.87 -16.12
C LYS A 457 5.55 29.47 -17.59
N LEU A 458 5.02 28.30 -17.91
CA LEU A 458 4.90 27.81 -19.29
C LEU A 458 3.95 28.67 -20.12
N SER A 459 2.79 29.07 -19.57
CA SER A 459 1.87 30.01 -20.22
C SER A 459 2.52 31.37 -20.47
N SER A 460 3.34 31.85 -19.53
CA SER A 460 4.06 33.13 -19.68
C SER A 460 5.16 33.05 -20.75
N LEU A 461 5.91 31.94 -20.80
CA LEU A 461 6.96 31.69 -21.78
C LEU A 461 6.41 31.39 -23.18
N ASN A 462 5.25 30.73 -23.24
CA ASN A 462 4.59 30.33 -24.48
C ASN A 462 3.16 30.87 -24.53
N PRO A 463 2.95 32.18 -24.77
CA PRO A 463 1.61 32.78 -24.83
C PRO A 463 0.70 32.22 -25.94
N HIS A 464 1.28 31.45 -26.87
CA HIS A 464 0.58 30.81 -27.99
C HIS A 464 0.12 29.38 -27.67
N TRP A 465 0.45 28.84 -26.49
CA TRP A 465 -0.02 27.52 -26.07
C TRP A 465 -1.43 27.62 -25.48
N GLU A 466 -2.31 26.74 -25.96
CA GLU A 466 -3.65 26.56 -25.41
C GLU A 466 -3.61 25.81 -24.07
N ASP A 467 -4.71 25.87 -23.30
CA ASP A 467 -4.87 25.22 -21.99
C ASP A 467 -4.39 23.75 -21.97
N GLU A 468 -4.82 22.97 -22.97
CA GLU A 468 -4.48 21.56 -23.07
C GLU A 468 -2.98 21.32 -23.21
N GLN A 469 -2.31 22.12 -24.04
CA GLN A 469 -0.88 21.96 -24.26
C GLN A 469 -0.10 22.33 -23.00
N VAL A 470 -0.46 23.42 -22.32
CA VAL A 470 0.16 23.80 -21.05
C VAL A 470 -0.06 22.71 -20.00
N PHE A 471 -1.28 22.19 -19.87
CA PHE A 471 -1.61 21.12 -18.92
C PHE A 471 -0.75 19.87 -19.15
N GLN A 472 -0.69 19.37 -20.38
CA GLN A 472 0.03 18.12 -20.66
C GLN A 472 1.55 18.26 -20.52
N GLU A 473 2.13 19.39 -20.92
CA GLU A 473 3.55 19.67 -20.72
C GLU A 473 3.90 19.82 -19.24
N THR A 474 3.03 20.49 -18.48
CA THR A 474 3.18 20.62 -17.03
C THR A 474 3.07 19.26 -16.34
N ARG A 475 2.06 18.44 -16.70
CA ARG A 475 1.91 17.06 -16.22
C ARG A 475 3.17 16.26 -16.50
N HIS A 476 3.70 16.33 -17.72
CA HIS A 476 4.93 15.62 -18.10
C HIS A 476 6.12 16.00 -17.20
N ILE A 477 6.33 17.30 -16.95
CA ILE A 477 7.43 17.78 -16.09
C ILE A 477 7.24 17.31 -14.64
N VAL A 478 6.05 17.46 -14.06
CA VAL A 478 5.79 17.05 -12.67
C VAL A 478 5.91 15.54 -12.50
N THR A 479 5.42 14.75 -13.45
CA THR A 479 5.65 13.29 -13.48
C THR A 479 7.14 12.96 -13.50
N ALA A 480 7.94 13.67 -14.29
CA ALA A 480 9.39 13.49 -14.31
C ALA A 480 10.05 13.87 -12.97
N GLN A 481 9.55 14.91 -12.27
CA GLN A 481 10.01 15.25 -10.92
C GLN A 481 9.71 14.12 -9.92
N ILE A 482 8.51 13.55 -9.97
CA ILE A 482 8.12 12.40 -9.15
C ILE A 482 9.04 11.20 -9.41
N GLN A 483 9.24 10.83 -10.68
CA GLN A 483 10.15 9.75 -11.05
C GLN A 483 11.57 10.01 -10.56
N HIS A 484 12.08 11.24 -10.74
CA HIS A 484 13.42 11.60 -10.32
C HIS A 484 13.60 11.45 -8.81
N ILE A 485 12.71 12.02 -7.99
CA ILE A 485 12.78 11.89 -6.52
C ILE A 485 12.73 10.42 -6.12
N THR A 486 11.84 9.63 -6.73
CA THR A 486 11.70 8.20 -6.42
C THR A 486 12.96 7.42 -6.71
N TYR A 487 13.56 7.57 -7.90
CA TYR A 487 14.76 6.80 -8.27
C TYR A 487 16.06 7.37 -7.68
N ASN A 488 16.15 8.67 -7.43
CA ASN A 488 17.38 9.31 -6.97
C ASN A 488 17.49 9.41 -5.44
N GLU A 489 16.37 9.52 -4.73
CA GLU A 489 16.37 9.82 -3.29
C GLU A 489 15.70 8.72 -2.47
N PHE A 490 14.58 8.18 -2.95
CA PHE A 490 13.81 7.19 -2.19
C PHE A 490 14.34 5.76 -2.34
N LEU A 491 14.50 5.26 -3.57
CA LEU A 491 14.93 3.87 -3.80
C LEU A 491 16.33 3.54 -3.26
N PRO A 492 17.34 4.44 -3.28
CA PRO A 492 18.64 4.15 -2.67
C PRO A 492 18.56 3.84 -1.17
N ILE A 493 17.66 4.53 -0.45
CA ILE A 493 17.44 4.27 0.99
C ILE A 493 16.90 2.85 1.22
N LEU A 494 16.07 2.35 0.31
CA LEU A 494 15.43 1.05 0.45
C LEU A 494 16.28 -0.12 -0.06
N LEU A 495 16.92 0.08 -1.21
CA LEU A 495 17.61 -0.97 -1.96
C LEU A 495 19.12 -0.99 -1.68
N GLY A 496 19.67 0.12 -1.21
CA GLY A 496 21.10 0.34 -1.06
C GLY A 496 21.80 0.59 -2.40
N ASP A 497 22.91 1.32 -2.33
CA ASP A 497 23.67 1.76 -3.51
C ASP A 497 24.12 0.58 -4.40
N ASN A 498 24.53 -0.56 -3.80
CA ASN A 498 24.97 -1.74 -4.55
C ASN A 498 23.91 -2.27 -5.53
N LEU A 499 22.64 -2.36 -5.09
CA LEU A 499 21.56 -2.85 -5.95
C LEU A 499 21.12 -1.79 -6.95
N MET A 500 21.11 -0.51 -6.54
CA MET A 500 20.83 0.62 -7.43
C MET A 500 21.81 0.69 -8.59
N ASP A 501 23.11 0.53 -8.33
CA ASP A 501 24.17 0.53 -9.34
C ASP A 501 24.09 -0.72 -10.23
N HIS A 502 23.93 -1.90 -9.65
CA HIS A 502 23.86 -3.16 -10.39
C HIS A 502 22.70 -3.20 -11.38
N LEU A 503 21.55 -2.65 -10.98
CA LEU A 503 20.35 -2.56 -11.82
C LEU A 503 20.28 -1.27 -12.65
N ASN A 504 21.28 -0.40 -12.56
CA ASN A 504 21.37 0.89 -13.27
C ASN A 504 20.10 1.73 -13.09
N LEU A 505 19.67 1.90 -11.83
CA LEU A 505 18.42 2.57 -11.45
C LEU A 505 18.58 4.07 -11.21
N TYR A 506 19.81 4.57 -11.01
CA TYR A 506 20.01 6.01 -10.85
C TYR A 506 19.65 6.79 -12.12
N PRO A 507 18.96 7.93 -12.00
CA PRO A 507 18.77 8.83 -13.12
C PRO A 507 20.12 9.32 -13.67
N GLN A 508 20.21 9.45 -15.00
CA GLN A 508 21.39 10.03 -15.63
C GLN A 508 21.51 11.51 -15.27
N LYS A 509 22.74 11.95 -14.92
CA LYS A 509 23.02 13.36 -14.60
C LYS A 509 22.86 14.29 -15.82
N THR A 510 23.00 13.75 -17.03
CA THR A 510 22.91 14.50 -18.30
C THR A 510 22.38 13.60 -19.41
N GLY A 511 21.63 14.18 -20.36
CA GLY A 511 21.16 13.46 -21.55
C GLY A 511 19.85 12.70 -21.33
N TYR A 512 19.56 11.77 -22.23
CA TYR A 512 18.35 10.94 -22.21
C TYR A 512 18.70 9.49 -21.93
N TRP A 513 17.91 8.87 -21.04
CA TRP A 513 17.94 7.42 -20.87
C TRP A 513 17.22 6.74 -22.04
N ASN A 514 17.92 5.84 -22.74
CA ASN A 514 17.42 5.16 -23.94
C ASN A 514 17.18 3.65 -23.73
N GLY A 515 16.99 3.21 -22.48
CA GLY A 515 16.88 1.79 -22.13
C GLY A 515 15.47 1.20 -22.19
N TYR A 516 14.50 1.89 -22.80
CA TYR A 516 13.12 1.37 -22.90
C TYR A 516 13.12 0.03 -23.62
N ASN A 517 12.50 -0.97 -22.99
CA ASN A 517 12.40 -2.32 -23.51
C ASN A 517 10.93 -2.75 -23.52
N SER A 518 10.34 -2.87 -24.72
CA SER A 518 8.93 -3.24 -24.91
C SER A 518 8.60 -4.69 -24.53
N SER A 519 9.61 -5.54 -24.31
CA SER A 519 9.41 -6.91 -23.82
C SER A 519 9.21 -6.98 -22.31
N VAL A 520 9.57 -5.94 -21.56
CA VAL A 520 9.36 -5.89 -20.10
C VAL A 520 7.86 -5.74 -19.81
N ASP A 521 7.36 -6.49 -18.84
CA ASP A 521 6.01 -6.29 -18.31
C ASP A 521 6.03 -5.27 -17.16
N PRO A 522 5.49 -4.05 -17.37
CA PRO A 522 5.43 -3.02 -16.35
C PRO A 522 4.31 -3.23 -15.32
N SER A 523 3.45 -4.23 -15.50
CA SER A 523 2.30 -4.46 -14.62
C SER A 523 2.77 -4.79 -13.19
N ILE A 524 2.13 -4.18 -12.19
CA ILE A 524 2.50 -4.40 -10.79
C ILE A 524 2.27 -5.85 -10.38
N ASN A 525 3.29 -6.43 -9.73
CA ASN A 525 3.21 -7.75 -9.14
C ASN A 525 2.26 -7.77 -7.94
N ASN A 526 1.40 -8.79 -7.86
CA ASN A 526 0.39 -8.93 -6.81
C ASN A 526 1.00 -8.96 -5.40
N ASN A 527 2.13 -9.66 -5.22
CA ASN A 527 2.86 -9.70 -3.96
C ASN A 527 3.48 -8.33 -3.59
N PHE A 528 3.82 -7.50 -4.57
CA PHE A 528 4.32 -6.15 -4.31
C PHE A 528 3.21 -5.27 -3.70
N ALA A 529 2.05 -5.18 -4.36
CA ALA A 529 0.91 -4.38 -3.91
C ALA A 529 0.28 -4.90 -2.60
N THR A 530 0.36 -6.20 -2.36
CA THR A 530 -0.38 -6.85 -1.28
C THR A 530 0.44 -7.08 -0.02
N ALA A 531 1.77 -7.22 -0.16
CA ALA A 531 2.64 -7.61 0.95
C ALA A 531 3.95 -6.84 0.99
N ALA A 532 4.79 -6.92 -0.05
CA ALA A 532 6.18 -6.47 0.03
C ALA A 532 6.30 -4.96 0.27
N PHE A 533 5.56 -4.13 -0.47
CA PHE A 533 5.66 -2.68 -0.33
C PHE A 533 4.93 -2.14 0.92
N ARG A 534 4.18 -3.01 1.61
CA ARG A 534 3.55 -2.71 2.90
C ARG A 534 4.51 -2.79 4.08
N PHE A 535 5.80 -3.07 3.85
CA PHE A 535 6.83 -2.94 4.89
C PHE A 535 6.76 -1.56 5.53
N ALA A 536 6.46 -0.51 4.75
CA ALA A 536 6.37 0.88 5.21
C ALA A 536 5.40 1.10 6.39
N HIS A 537 4.45 0.19 6.64
CA HIS A 537 3.60 0.25 7.84
C HIS A 537 4.40 0.14 9.16
N THR A 538 5.58 -0.49 9.16
CA THR A 538 6.49 -0.54 10.31
C THR A 538 7.12 0.82 10.62
N LEU A 539 7.24 1.68 9.60
CA LEU A 539 7.89 2.99 9.69
C LEU A 539 6.98 4.05 10.31
N ILE A 540 5.74 3.69 10.69
CA ILE A 540 4.74 4.61 11.21
C ILE A 540 4.91 4.74 12.74
N PRO A 541 5.33 5.91 13.26
CA PRO A 541 5.43 6.13 14.69
C PRO A 541 4.04 6.30 15.34
N SER A 542 3.99 6.15 16.67
CA SER A 542 2.76 6.32 17.44
C SER A 542 2.30 7.78 17.52
N MET A 543 3.26 8.70 17.61
CA MET A 543 3.03 10.13 17.74
C MET A 543 3.66 10.85 16.55
N MET A 544 2.93 11.82 16.02
CA MET A 544 3.38 12.71 14.95
C MET A 544 3.48 14.13 15.50
N LYS A 545 4.37 14.94 14.92
CA LYS A 545 4.51 16.35 15.28
C LYS A 545 3.67 17.23 14.36
N PHE A 546 3.20 18.34 14.88
CA PHE A 546 2.86 19.56 14.13
C PHE A 546 3.77 20.68 14.61
N LEU A 547 4.36 21.41 13.65
CA LEU A 547 5.34 22.46 13.93
C LEU A 547 4.98 23.72 13.17
N ARG A 548 4.56 24.77 13.89
CA ARG A 548 4.17 26.04 13.25
C ARG A 548 5.36 26.64 12.50
N ASP A 549 6.48 26.77 13.20
CA ASP A 549 7.75 27.34 12.73
C ASP A 549 8.91 26.46 13.23
N ASP A 550 10.11 26.62 12.66
CA ASP A 550 11.29 25.77 12.99
C ASP A 550 11.73 25.89 14.46
N ASP A 551 11.49 27.05 15.09
CA ASP A 551 11.81 27.32 16.50
C ASP A 551 10.63 27.04 17.46
N SER A 552 9.49 26.57 16.95
CA SER A 552 8.30 26.34 17.76
C SER A 552 8.33 25.02 18.51
N ASN A 553 7.74 24.97 19.70
CA ASN A 553 7.54 23.70 20.40
C ASN A 553 6.56 22.82 19.61
N PRO A 554 6.88 21.52 19.38
CA PRO A 554 5.99 20.61 18.67
C PRO A 554 4.68 20.38 19.43
N GLU A 555 3.56 20.48 18.71
CA GLU A 555 2.30 19.87 19.11
C GLU A 555 2.35 18.39 18.72
N TYR A 556 2.11 17.49 19.67
CA TYR A 556 2.10 16.05 19.40
C TYR A 556 0.67 15.55 19.21
N VAL A 557 0.47 14.73 18.18
CA VAL A 557 -0.81 14.10 17.87
C VAL A 557 -0.63 12.59 17.74
N GLU A 558 -1.55 11.83 18.32
CA GLU A 558 -1.62 10.38 18.11
C GLU A 558 -1.94 10.09 16.66
N MET A 559 -1.24 9.15 16.03
CA MET A 559 -1.39 8.87 14.60
C MET A 559 -2.85 8.61 14.21
N ARG A 560 -3.61 7.85 15.01
CA ARG A 560 -5.03 7.57 14.72
C ARG A 560 -5.91 8.81 14.56
N LYS A 561 -5.56 9.92 15.22
CA LYS A 561 -6.31 11.19 15.15
C LYS A 561 -6.08 11.95 13.85
N MET A 562 -5.03 11.60 13.10
CA MET A 562 -4.74 12.16 11.78
C MET A 562 -5.46 11.43 10.66
N LEU A 563 -5.96 10.22 10.93
CA LEU A 563 -6.59 9.39 9.91
C LEU A 563 -7.99 9.89 9.57
N PHE A 564 -8.30 10.08 8.28
CA PHE A 564 -9.60 10.57 7.82
C PHE A 564 -10.04 11.86 8.53
N ASN A 565 -9.07 12.72 8.82
CA ASN A 565 -9.27 13.97 9.55
C ASN A 565 -8.42 15.10 8.96
N PRO A 566 -8.77 15.60 7.75
CA PRO A 566 -7.98 16.61 7.06
C PRO A 566 -8.17 18.04 7.64
N TYR A 567 -9.01 18.21 8.67
CA TYR A 567 -9.54 19.52 9.05
C TYR A 567 -8.52 20.49 9.66
N LYS A 568 -7.36 20.01 10.14
CA LYS A 568 -6.24 20.88 10.55
C LYS A 568 -5.69 21.68 9.37
N LEU A 569 -5.74 21.14 8.15
CA LEU A 569 -5.26 21.81 6.94
C LEU A 569 -6.06 23.07 6.57
N TYR A 570 -7.28 23.21 7.10
CA TYR A 570 -8.08 24.43 6.92
C TYR A 570 -7.66 25.58 7.85
N SER A 571 -6.87 25.31 8.90
CA SER A 571 -6.41 26.34 9.82
C SER A 571 -5.28 27.17 9.21
N CYS A 572 -5.18 28.44 9.60
CA CYS A 572 -4.07 29.31 9.20
C CYS A 572 -2.72 28.67 9.57
N GLY A 573 -1.82 28.51 8.58
CA GLY A 573 -0.54 27.83 8.72
C GLY A 573 -0.67 26.30 8.81
N GLY A 574 -1.84 25.72 8.56
CA GLY A 574 -2.12 24.30 8.79
C GLY A 574 -1.31 23.38 7.90
N VAL A 575 -1.22 23.69 6.60
CA VAL A 575 -0.44 22.92 5.60
C VAL A 575 1.04 22.89 5.98
N ASP A 576 1.58 24.08 6.22
CA ASP A 576 2.95 24.34 6.66
C ASP A 576 3.28 23.59 7.96
N SER A 577 2.35 23.65 8.91
CA SER A 577 2.51 23.00 10.21
C SER A 577 2.56 21.47 10.13
N VAL A 578 1.77 20.90 9.22
CA VAL A 578 1.70 19.45 9.00
C VAL A 578 2.94 18.95 8.25
N ILE A 579 3.40 19.64 7.19
CA ILE A 579 4.57 19.18 6.44
C ILE A 579 5.88 19.35 7.23
N ARG A 580 6.05 20.44 7.98
CA ARG A 580 7.19 20.59 8.91
C ARG A 580 7.20 19.48 9.94
N GLY A 581 6.01 19.12 10.43
CA GLY A 581 5.79 17.96 11.31
C GLY A 581 6.32 16.66 10.73
N ALA A 582 5.95 16.34 9.48
CA ALA A 582 6.43 15.15 8.78
C ALA A 582 7.96 15.13 8.60
N MET A 583 8.56 16.28 8.28
CA MET A 583 10.02 16.40 8.11
C MET A 583 10.80 16.36 9.43
N ASN A 584 10.13 16.47 10.59
CA ASN A 584 10.78 16.50 11.91
C ASN A 584 10.33 15.36 12.83
N THR A 585 9.44 14.49 12.39
CA THR A 585 9.04 13.28 13.12
C THR A 585 9.94 12.15 12.64
N SER A 586 10.65 11.48 13.55
CA SER A 586 11.42 10.28 13.23
C SER A 586 10.51 9.16 12.74
N ALA A 587 11.01 8.37 11.79
CA ALA A 587 10.30 7.16 11.37
C ALA A 587 10.32 6.10 12.48
N GLY A 588 9.38 5.16 12.45
CA GLY A 588 9.51 3.90 13.17
C GLY A 588 10.62 3.04 12.58
N LYS A 589 11.15 2.09 13.35
CA LYS A 589 12.14 1.13 12.83
C LYS A 589 11.57 0.18 11.80
N SER A 590 12.43 -0.23 10.86
CA SER A 590 12.18 -1.33 9.94
C SER A 590 12.45 -2.67 10.60
N ASP A 591 11.44 -3.23 11.28
CA ASP A 591 11.53 -4.51 11.98
C ASP A 591 10.19 -5.27 11.99
N ALA A 592 10.04 -6.23 12.90
CA ALA A 592 8.84 -7.05 13.02
C ALA A 592 7.76 -6.42 13.91
N PHE A 593 7.96 -5.22 14.44
CA PHE A 593 7.10 -4.62 15.45
C PHE A 593 6.32 -3.42 14.90
N PHE A 594 5.17 -3.15 15.49
CA PHE A 594 4.27 -2.10 15.02
C PHE A 594 3.69 -1.31 16.20
N THR A 595 3.35 -0.05 15.95
CA THR A 595 2.67 0.79 16.94
C THR A 595 1.25 0.28 17.25
N PRO A 596 0.77 0.39 18.51
CA PRO A 596 -0.66 0.18 18.85
C PRO A 596 -1.62 1.02 18.00
N GLU A 597 -1.17 2.17 17.48
CA GLU A 597 -2.00 3.07 16.70
C GLU A 597 -2.51 2.42 15.40
N ILE A 598 -1.80 1.44 14.85
CA ILE A 598 -2.23 0.66 13.67
C ILE A 598 -2.66 -0.78 13.99
N THR A 599 -2.21 -1.38 15.09
CA THR A 599 -2.58 -2.77 15.45
C THR A 599 -3.84 -2.87 16.32
N ARG A 600 -4.26 -1.76 16.96
CA ARG A 600 -5.43 -1.72 17.84
C ARG A 600 -6.37 -0.55 17.58
N HIS A 601 -5.85 0.56 17.06
CA HIS A 601 -6.58 1.82 17.01
C HIS A 601 -6.79 2.37 15.60
N LEU A 602 -6.57 1.55 14.56
CA LEU A 602 -6.71 1.99 13.18
C LEU A 602 -8.15 2.49 12.93
N PHE A 603 -8.26 3.75 12.49
CA PHE A 603 -9.52 4.47 12.28
C PHE A 603 -10.44 4.64 13.50
N GLU A 604 -9.96 4.34 14.72
CA GLU A 604 -10.72 4.57 15.97
C GLU A 604 -10.96 6.08 16.18
N LYS A 605 -12.22 6.44 16.46
CA LYS A 605 -12.56 7.78 16.94
C LYS A 605 -13.09 7.70 18.37
N ASN A 606 -12.58 8.58 19.21
CA ASN A 606 -13.14 8.78 20.55
C ASN A 606 -14.40 9.63 20.46
N HIS A 607 -15.57 8.99 20.33
CA HIS A 607 -16.83 9.69 20.58
C HIS A 607 -16.96 9.91 22.10
N GLY A 608 -16.78 11.16 22.53
CA GLY A 608 -16.85 11.58 23.94
C GLY A 608 -18.19 11.36 24.65
N ASN A 609 -19.17 10.70 24.00
CA ASN A 609 -20.43 10.33 24.62
C ASN A 609 -20.29 8.96 25.30
N LYS A 610 -20.37 8.96 26.64
CA LYS A 610 -20.41 7.77 27.49
C LYS A 610 -21.57 6.80 27.19
N HIS A 611 -22.48 7.16 26.29
CA HIS A 611 -23.70 6.41 25.95
C HIS A 611 -23.67 5.72 24.59
N THR A 612 -22.65 5.95 23.74
CA THR A 612 -22.49 5.22 22.48
C THR A 612 -21.57 4.02 22.67
N LYS A 613 -21.92 2.86 22.11
CA LYS A 613 -21.07 1.66 22.11
C LYS A 613 -19.68 2.04 21.60
N ARG A 614 -18.62 1.76 22.38
CA ARG A 614 -17.24 2.06 21.98
C ARG A 614 -16.97 1.44 20.62
N GLN A 615 -16.63 2.25 19.62
CA GLN A 615 -16.17 1.76 18.33
C GLN A 615 -14.70 1.37 18.48
N CYS A 616 -14.41 0.11 18.23
CA CYS A 616 -13.07 -0.43 18.40
C CYS A 616 -12.29 -0.26 17.10
N GLY A 617 -11.02 0.17 17.21
CA GLY A 617 -10.14 0.28 16.06
C GLY A 617 -9.88 -1.08 15.40
N LEU A 618 -9.37 -1.02 14.17
CA LEU A 618 -8.95 -2.20 13.43
C LEU A 618 -7.48 -2.52 13.69
N ASP A 619 -7.05 -3.69 13.22
CA ASP A 619 -5.68 -4.15 13.24
C ASP A 619 -5.14 -4.25 11.80
N LEU A 620 -4.32 -3.28 11.40
CA LEU A 620 -3.73 -3.19 10.06
C LEU A 620 -2.85 -4.40 9.71
N VAL A 621 -2.13 -4.94 10.69
CA VAL A 621 -1.25 -6.10 10.48
C VAL A 621 -2.11 -7.35 10.22
N ALA A 622 -3.16 -7.55 11.01
CA ALA A 622 -4.11 -8.63 10.76
C ALA A 622 -4.82 -8.46 9.40
N LEU A 623 -5.17 -7.23 9.00
CA LEU A 623 -5.72 -6.95 7.68
C LEU A 623 -4.74 -7.27 6.55
N ASN A 624 -3.44 -6.98 6.71
CA ASN A 624 -2.40 -7.31 5.72
C ASN A 624 -2.26 -8.83 5.56
N ILE A 625 -2.19 -9.57 6.67
CA ILE A 625 -2.11 -11.04 6.65
C ILE A 625 -3.35 -11.64 5.98
N GLN A 626 -4.54 -11.15 6.35
CA GLN A 626 -5.79 -11.61 5.76
C GLN A 626 -5.87 -11.30 4.26
N ARG A 627 -5.38 -10.12 3.83
CA ARG A 627 -5.30 -9.73 2.41
C ARG A 627 -4.33 -10.60 1.62
N GLY A 628 -3.19 -10.97 2.19
CA GLY A 628 -2.28 -11.94 1.57
C GLY A 628 -2.93 -13.30 1.31
N ARG A 629 -3.78 -13.77 2.24
CA ARG A 629 -4.57 -15.01 2.08
C ARG A 629 -5.66 -14.86 1.03
N ASP A 630 -6.36 -13.73 1.03
CA ASP A 630 -7.39 -13.40 0.02
C ASP A 630 -6.83 -13.40 -1.41
N HIS A 631 -5.61 -12.89 -1.59
CA HIS A 631 -4.92 -12.80 -2.87
C HIS A 631 -4.19 -14.10 -3.29
N GLY A 632 -4.29 -15.16 -2.46
CA GLY A 632 -3.64 -16.44 -2.74
C GLY A 632 -2.13 -16.30 -2.85
N LEU A 633 -1.48 -15.49 -2.00
CA LEU A 633 -0.03 -15.38 -2.03
C LEU A 633 0.62 -16.67 -1.49
N PRO A 634 1.64 -17.22 -2.16
CA PRO A 634 2.43 -18.33 -1.65
C PRO A 634 3.11 -18.01 -0.31
N GLY A 635 3.44 -19.06 0.45
CA GLY A 635 4.12 -18.93 1.73
C GLY A 635 5.57 -18.43 1.61
N TYR A 636 6.10 -17.86 2.69
CA TYR A 636 7.46 -17.32 2.79
C TYR A 636 8.57 -18.19 2.17
N PRO A 637 8.61 -19.53 2.35
CA PRO A 637 9.66 -20.36 1.76
C PRO A 637 9.73 -20.29 0.23
N GLN A 638 8.61 -20.04 -0.47
CA GLN A 638 8.58 -19.93 -1.92
C GLN A 638 9.19 -18.61 -2.41
N TRP A 639 8.90 -17.51 -1.72
CA TRP A 639 9.51 -16.22 -2.01
C TRP A 639 11.01 -16.22 -1.75
N ARG A 640 11.46 -16.90 -0.69
CA ARG A 640 12.89 -17.09 -0.46
C ARG A 640 13.58 -17.84 -1.59
N ARG A 641 13.00 -18.96 -2.03
CA ARG A 641 13.52 -19.74 -3.15
C ARG A 641 13.62 -18.90 -4.43
N LEU A 642 12.57 -18.14 -4.75
CA LEU A 642 12.54 -17.25 -5.91
C LEU A 642 13.69 -16.22 -5.85
N CYS A 643 13.94 -15.64 -4.68
CA CYS A 643 15.01 -14.67 -4.46
C CYS A 643 16.41 -15.32 -4.29
N GLY A 644 16.59 -16.59 -4.63
CA GLY A 644 17.87 -17.30 -4.52
C GLY A 644 18.30 -17.63 -3.08
N PHE A 645 17.43 -17.38 -2.10
CA PHE A 645 17.75 -17.59 -0.69
C PHE A 645 17.47 -19.03 -0.24
N PRO A 646 18.28 -19.61 0.67
CA PRO A 646 18.05 -20.94 1.22
C PRO A 646 16.65 -21.10 1.80
N ARG A 647 16.02 -22.25 1.55
CA ARG A 647 14.73 -22.59 2.15
C ARG A 647 14.93 -22.80 3.66
N PRO A 648 14.10 -22.22 4.54
CA PRO A 648 14.17 -22.51 5.97
C PRO A 648 14.02 -24.01 6.21
N GLN A 649 14.93 -24.60 6.99
CA GLN A 649 14.80 -25.97 7.48
C GLN A 649 14.07 -25.93 8.82
N SER A 650 13.21 -26.92 9.07
CA SER A 650 12.46 -27.09 10.32
C SER A 650 13.37 -27.51 11.47
#